data_AF-A0A955WHA4-F1
#
_entry.id   AF-A0A955WHA4-F1
#
_cell.length_a   1.000
_cell.length_b   1.000
_cell.length_c   1.000
_cell.angle_alpha   90.00
_cell.angle_beta   90.00
_cell.angle_gamma   90.00
#
_symmetry.space_group_name_H-M   'P 1'
#
loop_
_entity.id
_entity.type
_entity.pdbx_description
1 polymer ?
#
loop_
_entity_poly.entity_id
_entity_poly.type
_entity_poly.pdbx_seq_one_letter_code
_entity_poly.pdbx_strand_id
1 'polypeptide(L)'
;MPCSIRRLSALLSMAVPLLLLACDDDDPAADPIDARVRVDQAETPDPRPPIDATPPADAGPVEDAAPMAPDPALVARPSSCGAPVTARFDAEGGAAQIGDGALIDAAFVLPADALTGAIDLTLDCADDIVAEGHVPLGPALRVAAAAPQPLLKPGRVTLVFSAPDRPHAVLNRHLRLFWRSDRYGYVAEPPVVNAEYDPIAGTFSFDTPGLGVFQLGYPPDAGEPIERYYAYRAIAGISMGAGAAAYLGMKHHDKFDFILPLGGAVDWPYLLDYIGNRLSGGFCRAGEGDGVGSWCGLPPPTQQFEHTVDYNHWYFSRSGGTFDRSEYVKLFQDLSFAYGAPSLYNPESGYLPPGMPLDEMQRPDGARCAAECRGDDCPPADTFTIAEGFYDDEYNPDGSLPVIAYCDGEDGDPRGDFDGDAAHTRPMEIAYAVDVNFNGRRDLFEPVIRDPSEPFDDFGCDGVASIDEPGYDPITRPDPAGDDYDWYRNPLGTEGNWMFDGANDCGGDGGEPWQDLGLDGVAGTPQFADGGYDYGEGNGQFDYNPNVARFFERTGGLLYLKLPPEERARMRVWTDGGIRDIFNFATAGNHWMGRLQAGGQNVRVYDDFGRILPTSPSAPYFASDRYLDPFGQLGQSIFLRYGDPNLPEEVWRQTNDGEHVGTTVQAVNRFLTMYDWLHNRWEHLHYGPTGSGYGSRSEVVAFQSPRFGKQYRYAITVPPGYDDPANANERYPVVLVLHGYGQGPEDLAATSAFLVDPMTRGYWARSIIVSPDGSCGDSEVYACNDGIDNDHDGMLDAGNDAERRTQCRETADCRGGYICRPQSYPPPGGRVPFYCCPPDWTDCGPPDAPCGLRPENRTEREGPQPTRCADGIDNDQDGQIDADDDGCMGRTDLDDEADCKQGSFYTTHIARRDGQPGGADWEGALLDMLDHIDAHYRTLPPEMVSVPR
;
A
#
# COMPACT_ATOMS: atom_id res chain seq x y z
N MET A 1 -4.15 -35.78 24.61
CA MET A 1 -5.40 -34.99 24.49
C MET A 1 -5.08 -33.80 23.59
N PRO A 2 -5.93 -33.49 22.60
CA PRO A 2 -5.61 -32.51 21.55
C PRO A 2 -5.77 -31.08 22.08
N CYS A 3 -4.84 -30.20 21.74
CA CYS A 3 -4.97 -28.76 21.96
C CYS A 3 -5.68 -28.13 20.76
N SER A 4 -6.85 -27.54 21.01
CA SER A 4 -7.44 -26.52 20.16
C SER A 4 -6.67 -25.21 20.36
N ILE A 5 -6.07 -24.69 19.30
CA ILE A 5 -5.59 -23.31 19.25
C ILE A 5 -6.59 -22.54 18.40
N ARG A 6 -7.44 -21.75 19.06
CA ARG A 6 -8.24 -20.68 18.45
C ARG A 6 -7.72 -19.36 19.00
N ARG A 7 -7.50 -18.40 18.09
CA ARG A 7 -7.21 -16.97 18.29
C ARG A 7 -5.90 -16.63 19.01
N LEU A 8 -4.81 -16.62 18.25
CA LEU A 8 -3.62 -15.77 18.47
C LEU A 8 -2.66 -16.03 17.30
N SER A 9 -2.85 -15.33 16.18
CA SER A 9 -2.04 -15.52 14.97
C SER A 9 -1.82 -14.20 14.24
N ALA A 10 -0.60 -13.66 14.36
CA ALA A 10 0.14 -12.90 13.34
C ALA A 10 1.43 -12.30 13.95
N LEU A 11 1.32 -11.58 15.07
CA LEU A 11 2.46 -10.86 15.68
C LEU A 11 3.41 -11.74 16.52
N LEU A 12 2.91 -12.73 17.25
CA LEU A 12 3.77 -13.59 18.09
C LEU A 12 4.67 -14.54 17.30
N SER A 13 4.34 -14.82 16.03
CA SER A 13 5.22 -15.57 15.12
C SER A 13 6.44 -14.76 14.67
N MET A 14 6.43 -13.42 14.83
CA MET A 14 7.56 -12.54 14.51
C MET A 14 8.51 -12.34 15.70
N ALA A 15 8.05 -12.45 16.94
CA ALA A 15 8.86 -12.15 18.13
C ALA A 15 9.71 -13.31 18.66
N VAL A 16 9.42 -14.57 18.29
CA VAL A 16 10.01 -15.75 18.96
C VAL A 16 11.13 -16.49 18.19
N PRO A 17 11.28 -16.47 16.85
CA PRO A 17 12.32 -17.31 16.23
C PRO A 17 13.75 -16.78 16.42
N LEU A 18 13.95 -15.50 16.76
CA LEU A 18 15.30 -14.92 16.93
C LEU A 18 15.87 -14.99 18.35
N LEU A 19 15.08 -15.40 19.35
CA LEU A 19 15.51 -15.49 20.77
C LEU A 19 15.75 -16.92 21.27
N LEU A 20 15.56 -17.94 20.44
CA LEU A 20 15.79 -19.35 20.78
C LEU A 20 16.88 -19.98 19.92
N LEU A 21 18.10 -19.44 20.01
CA LEU A 21 19.35 -20.15 19.69
C LEU A 21 20.07 -20.51 21.00
N ALA A 22 19.37 -21.20 21.90
CA ALA A 22 19.97 -21.92 23.02
C ALA A 22 18.88 -22.76 23.71
N CYS A 23 18.65 -23.99 23.21
CA CYS A 23 18.20 -25.17 23.95
C CYS A 23 17.90 -26.28 22.94
N ASP A 24 18.92 -27.10 22.65
CA ASP A 24 18.75 -28.44 22.08
C ASP A 24 18.35 -29.40 23.22
N ASP A 25 17.36 -30.27 22.99
CA ASP A 25 17.50 -31.73 23.11
C ASP A 25 16.15 -32.49 23.01
N ASP A 26 16.26 -33.69 22.42
CA ASP A 26 15.39 -34.88 22.44
C ASP A 26 14.25 -35.05 21.39
N ASP A 27 14.55 -35.68 20.24
CA ASP A 27 14.11 -37.07 19.95
C ASP A 27 14.93 -37.70 18.79
N PRO A 28 15.32 -38.99 18.85
CA PRO A 28 16.24 -39.66 17.95
C PRO A 28 15.49 -40.52 16.91
N ALA A 29 15.74 -40.28 15.61
CA ALA A 29 15.86 -41.34 14.58
C ALA A 29 15.79 -40.76 13.16
N ALA A 30 16.95 -40.48 12.56
CA ALA A 30 17.27 -40.83 11.17
C ALA A 30 18.74 -40.52 10.90
N ASP A 31 19.55 -41.57 10.80
CA ASP A 31 21.00 -41.58 10.54
C ASP A 31 21.25 -41.83 9.02
N PRO A 32 22.48 -41.82 8.47
CA PRO A 32 23.08 -40.68 7.79
C PRO A 32 23.66 -41.03 6.39
N ILE A 33 23.88 -40.06 5.49
CA ILE A 33 24.85 -40.22 4.38
C ILE A 33 25.70 -38.95 4.18
N ASP A 34 26.86 -38.98 4.84
CA ASP A 34 28.21 -38.64 4.40
C ASP A 34 28.43 -37.58 3.29
N ALA A 35 28.85 -36.39 3.71
CA ALA A 35 29.70 -35.50 2.91
C ALA A 35 30.86 -34.97 3.77
N ARG A 36 31.87 -35.81 4.00
CA ARG A 36 33.18 -35.38 4.49
C ARG A 36 33.96 -34.66 3.39
N VAL A 37 34.12 -33.34 3.50
CA VAL A 37 35.31 -32.62 2.99
C VAL A 37 35.95 -31.86 4.14
N ARG A 38 37.26 -32.10 4.29
CA ARG A 38 38.10 -31.70 5.42
C ARG A 38 38.25 -30.18 5.50
N VAL A 39 38.11 -29.66 6.72
CA VAL A 39 38.63 -28.36 7.13
C VAL A 39 40.13 -28.52 7.35
N ASP A 40 40.93 -28.01 6.42
CA ASP A 40 42.34 -27.70 6.71
C ASP A 40 42.40 -26.34 7.41
N GLN A 41 43.12 -26.32 8.52
CA GLN A 41 43.37 -25.15 9.35
C GLN A 41 44.10 -24.07 8.54
N ALA A 42 43.46 -22.91 8.35
CA ALA A 42 44.12 -21.69 7.91
C ALA A 42 44.18 -20.69 9.09
N GLU A 43 45.37 -20.13 9.25
CA GLU A 43 45.82 -19.28 10.36
C GLU A 43 44.94 -18.03 10.55
N THR A 44 44.73 -17.66 11.81
CA THR A 44 44.11 -16.40 12.26
C THR A 44 44.89 -15.18 11.75
N PRO A 45 44.26 -14.17 11.11
CA PRO A 45 44.89 -12.89 10.86
C PRO A 45 44.80 -11.95 12.07
N ASP A 46 45.94 -11.32 12.36
CA ASP A 46 46.21 -10.34 13.42
C ASP A 46 45.28 -9.09 13.35
N PRO A 47 44.78 -8.52 14.47
CA PRO A 47 43.90 -7.37 14.44
C PRO A 47 44.68 -6.08 14.14
N ARG A 48 44.23 -5.32 13.13
CA ARG A 48 44.79 -3.98 12.84
C ARG A 48 44.33 -2.97 13.92
N PRO A 49 45.16 -1.97 14.27
CA PRO A 49 44.80 -0.99 15.28
C PRO A 49 43.71 -0.03 14.78
N PRO A 50 42.90 0.54 15.69
CA PRO A 50 41.81 1.45 15.36
C PRO A 50 42.34 2.76 14.76
N ILE A 51 41.62 3.25 13.74
CA ILE A 51 41.86 4.58 13.15
C ILE A 51 41.28 5.61 14.12
N ASP A 52 42.14 6.47 14.65
CA ASP A 52 41.81 7.55 15.57
C ASP A 52 41.08 8.68 14.81
N ALA A 53 39.78 8.84 15.07
CA ALA A 53 38.94 9.88 14.48
C ALA A 53 38.94 11.12 15.39
N THR A 54 39.94 11.98 15.24
CA THR A 54 39.86 13.38 15.68
C THR A 54 40.00 14.29 14.46
N PRO A 55 39.02 15.17 14.16
CA PRO A 55 39.15 16.10 13.05
C PRO A 55 40.16 17.21 13.44
N PRO A 56 41.07 17.62 12.54
CA PRO A 56 41.88 18.79 12.80
C PRO A 56 41.00 20.04 12.76
N ALA A 57 41.03 20.81 13.84
CA ALA A 57 40.48 22.16 13.90
C ALA A 57 41.31 23.08 13.01
N ASP A 58 40.89 23.27 11.76
CA ASP A 58 41.09 24.46 10.91
C ASP A 58 40.66 24.10 9.47
N ALA A 59 39.35 24.11 9.21
CA ALA A 59 38.81 24.04 7.85
C ALA A 59 38.37 25.45 7.42
N GLY A 60 39.23 26.13 6.67
CA GLY A 60 38.85 27.29 5.87
C GLY A 60 37.94 26.89 4.69
N PRO A 61 37.36 27.86 3.96
CA PRO A 61 36.42 27.59 2.88
C PRO A 61 37.05 26.71 1.80
N VAL A 62 36.28 25.72 1.35
CA VAL A 62 36.65 24.76 0.30
C VAL A 62 36.83 25.53 -1.01
N GLU A 63 38.07 25.65 -1.50
CA GLU A 63 38.36 26.11 -2.85
C GLU A 63 38.11 24.97 -3.85
N ASP A 64 37.59 25.35 -5.03
CA ASP A 64 37.19 24.51 -6.16
C ASP A 64 38.13 23.32 -6.40
N ALA A 65 37.56 22.11 -6.36
CA ALA A 65 38.25 20.88 -6.71
C ALA A 65 38.69 20.92 -8.19
N ALA A 66 40.01 20.93 -8.42
CA ALA A 66 40.56 20.76 -9.76
C ALA A 66 40.11 19.41 -10.36
N PRO A 67 39.87 19.33 -11.69
CA PRO A 67 39.37 18.12 -12.33
C PRO A 67 40.32 16.94 -12.10
N MET A 68 39.79 15.85 -11.53
CA MET A 68 40.47 14.56 -11.46
C MET A 68 40.84 14.09 -12.87
N ALA A 69 42.08 13.64 -13.05
CA ALA A 69 42.48 12.95 -14.27
C ALA A 69 41.62 11.67 -14.47
N PRO A 70 41.31 11.25 -15.71
CA PRO A 70 40.47 10.09 -15.96
C PRO A 70 41.08 8.82 -15.35
N ASP A 71 40.26 8.02 -14.67
CA ASP A 71 40.64 6.73 -14.11
C ASP A 71 41.05 5.78 -15.26
N PRO A 72 42.29 5.24 -15.27
CA PRO A 72 42.76 4.34 -16.34
C PRO A 72 41.97 3.03 -16.47
N ALA A 73 40.98 2.77 -15.60
CA ALA A 73 40.09 1.61 -15.68
C ALA A 73 38.87 1.79 -16.62
N LEU A 74 38.52 3.01 -17.06
CA LEU A 74 37.31 3.25 -17.86
C LEU A 74 37.42 2.71 -19.30
N VAL A 75 36.37 2.02 -19.76
CA VAL A 75 36.32 1.45 -21.12
C VAL A 75 35.90 2.51 -22.14
N ALA A 76 36.82 2.86 -23.04
CA ALA A 76 36.54 3.72 -24.20
C ALA A 76 36.04 2.89 -25.40
N ARG A 77 35.06 3.42 -26.14
CA ARG A 77 34.45 2.72 -27.28
C ARG A 77 34.74 3.43 -28.61
N PRO A 78 34.84 2.70 -29.73
CA PRO A 78 35.01 3.30 -31.06
C PRO A 78 33.83 4.20 -31.44
N SER A 79 34.07 5.14 -32.36
CA SER A 79 33.01 6.02 -32.89
C SER A 79 32.22 5.42 -34.07
N SER A 80 32.71 4.34 -34.68
CA SER A 80 32.05 3.69 -35.82
C SER A 80 31.18 2.53 -35.35
N CYS A 81 29.93 2.45 -35.81
CA CYS A 81 28.91 1.50 -35.33
C CYS A 81 29.30 0.01 -35.29
N GLY A 82 30.18 -0.47 -36.18
CA GLY A 82 30.48 -1.90 -36.30
C GLY A 82 29.55 -2.59 -37.30
N ALA A 83 29.55 -3.92 -37.32
CA ALA A 83 28.68 -4.72 -38.18
C ALA A 83 27.46 -5.25 -37.40
N PRO A 84 26.28 -5.35 -38.03
CA PRO A 84 25.10 -5.93 -37.38
C PRO A 84 25.33 -7.41 -37.04
N VAL A 85 24.71 -7.86 -35.96
CA VAL A 85 24.74 -9.25 -35.51
C VAL A 85 23.33 -9.83 -35.59
N THR A 86 23.17 -10.92 -36.34
CA THR A 86 21.91 -11.69 -36.38
C THR A 86 22.10 -13.01 -35.63
N ALA A 87 21.18 -13.31 -34.71
CA ALA A 87 21.14 -14.56 -33.99
C ALA A 87 19.73 -15.16 -33.98
N ARG A 88 19.65 -16.49 -33.88
CA ARG A 88 18.40 -17.23 -33.80
C ARG A 88 18.02 -17.44 -32.35
N PHE A 89 16.76 -17.15 -32.03
CA PHE A 89 16.15 -17.35 -30.72
C PHE A 89 14.98 -18.33 -30.88
N ASP A 90 14.68 -19.10 -29.83
CA ASP A 90 13.54 -20.03 -29.82
C ASP A 90 12.94 -20.15 -28.40
N ALA A 91 12.15 -21.20 -28.17
CA ALA A 91 11.48 -21.44 -26.90
C ALA A 91 12.47 -21.69 -25.74
N GLU A 92 13.72 -22.10 -26.00
CA GLU A 92 14.75 -22.26 -24.97
C GLU A 92 15.38 -20.90 -24.57
N GLY A 93 14.99 -19.82 -25.25
CA GLY A 93 15.55 -18.49 -25.09
C GLY A 93 16.71 -18.24 -26.05
N GLY A 94 17.59 -17.32 -25.70
CA GLY A 94 18.80 -17.05 -26.48
C GLY A 94 19.50 -15.77 -26.07
N ALA A 95 20.69 -15.55 -26.63
CA ALA A 95 21.45 -14.33 -26.43
C ALA A 95 22.17 -13.91 -27.72
N ALA A 96 22.21 -12.61 -27.97
CA ALA A 96 23.02 -11.98 -29.01
C ALA A 96 23.85 -10.86 -28.39
N GLN A 97 25.10 -10.71 -28.83
CA GLN A 97 25.99 -9.64 -28.39
C GLN A 97 26.79 -9.13 -29.60
N ILE A 98 26.93 -7.82 -29.72
CA ILE A 98 27.72 -7.18 -30.76
C ILE A 98 29.21 -7.30 -30.41
N GLY A 99 30.02 -7.75 -31.37
CA GLY A 99 31.44 -8.05 -31.16
C GLY A 99 32.42 -6.97 -31.60
N ASP A 100 31.96 -5.89 -32.25
CA ASP A 100 32.81 -4.82 -32.75
C ASP A 100 32.10 -3.45 -32.79
N GLY A 101 32.87 -2.40 -33.12
CA GLY A 101 32.35 -1.05 -33.27
C GLY A 101 31.92 -0.35 -31.98
N ALA A 102 31.13 0.72 -32.12
CA ALA A 102 30.64 1.56 -31.03
C ALA A 102 29.68 0.82 -30.10
N LEU A 103 28.96 -0.16 -30.65
CA LEU A 103 28.02 -1.03 -29.95
C LEU A 103 28.66 -2.31 -29.42
N ILE A 104 30.00 -2.46 -29.42
CA ILE A 104 30.65 -3.65 -28.83
C ILE A 104 30.07 -3.95 -27.45
N ASP A 105 29.81 -5.21 -27.10
CA ASP A 105 29.14 -5.61 -25.85
C ASP A 105 27.66 -5.23 -25.67
N ALA A 106 27.06 -4.46 -26.59
CA ALA A 106 25.61 -4.31 -26.61
C ALA A 106 24.98 -5.67 -26.84
N ALA A 107 23.97 -6.00 -26.05
CA ALA A 107 23.44 -7.36 -26.00
C ALA A 107 21.92 -7.39 -25.84
N PHE A 108 21.34 -8.49 -26.26
CA PHE A 108 19.95 -8.83 -26.03
C PHE A 108 19.84 -10.28 -25.60
N VAL A 109 19.12 -10.53 -24.52
CA VAL A 109 18.89 -11.87 -23.96
C VAL A 109 17.40 -12.10 -23.82
N LEU A 110 16.92 -13.24 -24.32
CA LEU A 110 15.57 -13.73 -24.06
C LEU A 110 15.62 -14.93 -23.11
N PRO A 111 14.80 -14.93 -22.04
CA PRO A 111 14.66 -16.11 -21.22
C PRO A 111 13.89 -17.22 -21.96
N ALA A 112 13.97 -18.43 -21.44
CA ALA A 112 13.14 -19.54 -21.91
C ALA A 112 11.64 -19.22 -21.80
N ASP A 113 10.86 -19.78 -22.71
CA ASP A 113 9.41 -19.59 -22.87
C ASP A 113 8.99 -18.14 -23.19
N ALA A 114 9.94 -17.25 -23.54
CA ALA A 114 9.60 -15.90 -24.00
C ALA A 114 8.95 -15.90 -25.39
N LEU A 115 9.00 -17.02 -26.12
CA LEU A 115 8.51 -17.16 -27.49
C LEU A 115 7.79 -18.50 -27.68
N THR A 116 6.80 -18.52 -28.57
CA THR A 116 6.10 -19.75 -29.01
C THR A 116 6.78 -20.44 -30.19
N GLY A 117 7.74 -19.79 -30.85
CA GLY A 117 8.43 -20.28 -32.04
C GLY A 117 9.79 -19.62 -32.25
N ALA A 118 10.55 -20.13 -33.22
CA ALA A 118 11.88 -19.61 -33.50
C ALA A 118 11.85 -18.34 -34.36
N ILE A 119 12.66 -17.35 -33.99
CA ILE A 119 12.78 -16.07 -34.69
C ILE A 119 14.26 -15.69 -34.85
N ASP A 120 14.59 -15.01 -35.94
CA ASP A 120 15.91 -14.40 -36.11
C ASP A 120 15.82 -12.92 -35.70
N LEU A 121 16.64 -12.52 -34.74
CA LEU A 121 16.76 -11.14 -34.29
C LEU A 121 18.09 -10.55 -34.74
N THR A 122 18.04 -9.30 -35.20
CA THR A 122 19.20 -8.53 -35.63
C THR A 122 19.44 -7.37 -34.69
N LEU A 123 20.64 -7.30 -34.13
CA LEU A 123 21.16 -6.18 -33.35
C LEU A 123 21.97 -5.28 -34.28
N ASP A 124 21.60 -4.01 -34.36
CA ASP A 124 22.23 -3.03 -35.26
C ASP A 124 22.22 -1.63 -34.66
N CYS A 125 23.00 -0.71 -35.22
CA CYS A 125 22.88 0.71 -34.93
C CYS A 125 21.59 1.30 -35.49
N ALA A 126 21.10 2.35 -34.85
CA ALA A 126 20.04 3.20 -35.37
C ALA A 126 20.38 4.68 -35.24
N ASP A 127 19.56 5.50 -35.89
CA ASP A 127 19.56 6.96 -35.70
C ASP A 127 19.18 7.31 -34.26
N ASP A 128 19.62 8.50 -33.83
CA ASP A 128 19.32 9.05 -32.50
C ASP A 128 17.80 9.21 -32.31
N ILE A 129 17.32 8.81 -31.14
CA ILE A 129 15.91 8.88 -30.72
C ILE A 129 15.73 9.66 -29.41
N VAL A 130 16.79 10.22 -28.83
CA VAL A 130 16.70 10.98 -27.57
C VAL A 130 15.86 12.24 -27.78
N ALA A 131 14.88 12.44 -26.90
CA ALA A 131 13.95 13.56 -27.00
C ALA A 131 14.63 14.92 -26.81
N GLU A 132 13.97 15.98 -27.26
CA GLU A 132 14.43 17.35 -27.02
C GLU A 132 14.61 17.63 -25.51
N GLY A 133 15.58 18.46 -25.16
CA GLY A 133 15.92 18.74 -23.76
C GLY A 133 16.80 17.68 -23.09
N HIS A 134 17.28 16.68 -23.84
CA HIS A 134 18.20 15.66 -23.34
C HIS A 134 19.46 15.57 -24.22
N VAL A 135 20.55 15.06 -23.62
CA VAL A 135 21.80 14.76 -24.30
C VAL A 135 21.93 13.25 -24.45
N PRO A 136 22.20 12.71 -25.64
CA PRO A 136 22.38 11.28 -25.84
C PRO A 136 23.64 10.76 -25.14
N LEU A 137 23.52 9.60 -24.50
CA LEU A 137 24.62 8.87 -23.88
C LEU A 137 24.86 7.55 -24.63
N GLY A 138 25.74 7.61 -25.63
CA GLY A 138 26.06 6.48 -26.48
C GLY A 138 25.12 6.32 -27.69
N PRO A 139 25.45 5.40 -28.61
CA PRO A 139 24.66 5.13 -29.81
C PRO A 139 23.33 4.43 -29.50
N ALA A 140 22.33 4.62 -30.36
CA ALA A 140 21.08 3.88 -30.30
C ALA A 140 21.27 2.41 -30.75
N LEU A 141 20.73 1.48 -29.97
CA LEU A 141 20.70 0.05 -30.29
C LEU A 141 19.33 -0.31 -30.86
N ARG A 142 19.29 -0.88 -32.07
CA ARG A 142 18.11 -1.50 -32.63
C ARG A 142 18.14 -3.00 -32.40
N VAL A 143 17.07 -3.54 -31.84
CA VAL A 143 16.78 -4.98 -31.77
C VAL A 143 15.57 -5.23 -32.65
N ALA A 144 15.80 -5.79 -33.84
CA ALA A 144 14.77 -5.96 -34.86
C ALA A 144 14.50 -7.42 -35.20
N ALA A 145 13.24 -7.76 -35.42
CA ALA A 145 12.81 -9.00 -36.03
C ALA A 145 12.40 -8.77 -37.50
N ALA A 146 12.45 -9.80 -38.35
CA ALA A 146 12.00 -9.71 -39.74
C ALA A 146 10.49 -9.40 -39.88
N ALA A 147 9.71 -9.74 -38.85
CA ALA A 147 8.31 -9.36 -38.69
C ALA A 147 8.07 -9.03 -37.21
N PRO A 148 7.12 -8.14 -36.87
CA PRO A 148 6.75 -7.88 -35.49
C PRO A 148 6.36 -9.17 -34.75
N GLN A 149 6.84 -9.34 -33.52
CA GLN A 149 6.55 -10.50 -32.68
C GLN A 149 6.26 -10.03 -31.24
N PRO A 150 5.14 -10.46 -30.63
CA PRO A 150 4.94 -10.24 -29.21
C PRO A 150 5.89 -11.13 -28.41
N LEU A 151 6.49 -10.58 -27.35
CA LEU A 151 7.22 -11.36 -26.36
C LEU A 151 6.24 -11.85 -25.29
N LEU A 152 6.33 -13.12 -24.91
CA LEU A 152 5.54 -13.67 -23.79
C LEU A 152 6.15 -13.32 -22.44
N LYS A 153 7.46 -13.06 -22.39
CA LYS A 153 8.21 -12.63 -21.21
C LYS A 153 9.16 -11.50 -21.59
N PRO A 154 9.47 -10.56 -20.67
CA PRO A 154 10.42 -9.49 -20.95
C PRO A 154 11.79 -10.02 -21.40
N GLY A 155 12.38 -9.34 -22.38
CA GLY A 155 13.78 -9.55 -22.78
C GLY A 155 14.70 -8.58 -22.04
N ARG A 156 15.96 -8.97 -21.85
CA ARG A 156 16.98 -8.11 -21.23
C ARG A 156 17.85 -7.46 -22.30
N VAL A 157 17.84 -6.13 -22.35
CA VAL A 157 18.67 -5.31 -23.25
C VAL A 157 19.88 -4.81 -22.46
N THR A 158 21.05 -4.77 -23.09
CA THR A 158 22.25 -4.09 -22.58
C THR A 158 22.66 -3.01 -23.55
N LEU A 159 22.53 -1.75 -23.12
CA LEU A 159 23.03 -0.57 -23.81
C LEU A 159 24.44 -0.26 -23.38
N VAL A 160 25.16 0.41 -24.28
CA VAL A 160 26.58 0.69 -24.11
C VAL A 160 26.91 2.13 -24.46
N PHE A 161 27.85 2.70 -23.73
CA PHE A 161 28.40 4.03 -23.98
C PHE A 161 29.89 4.04 -23.65
N SER A 162 30.64 4.95 -24.26
CA SER A 162 32.04 5.16 -23.92
C SER A 162 32.10 5.74 -22.51
N ALA A 163 32.63 4.99 -21.54
CA ALA A 163 32.61 5.40 -20.13
C ALA A 163 33.28 6.78 -19.88
N PRO A 164 34.38 7.14 -20.56
CA PRO A 164 34.96 8.48 -20.48
C PRO A 164 34.06 9.62 -21.00
N ASP A 165 33.05 9.32 -21.82
CA ASP A 165 32.18 10.33 -22.43
C ASP A 165 31.03 10.75 -21.48
N ARG A 166 30.80 10.01 -20.39
CA ARG A 166 29.83 10.38 -19.38
C ARG A 166 30.41 11.48 -18.47
N PRO A 167 29.77 12.66 -18.36
CA PRO A 167 30.21 13.66 -17.40
C PRO A 167 30.15 13.12 -15.96
N HIS A 168 31.16 13.41 -15.14
CA HIS A 168 31.24 12.92 -13.75
C HIS A 168 30.03 13.31 -12.88
N ALA A 169 29.39 14.45 -13.16
CA ALA A 169 28.20 14.92 -12.45
C ALA A 169 26.92 14.14 -12.81
N VAL A 170 26.92 13.42 -13.94
CA VAL A 170 25.79 12.58 -14.34
C VAL A 170 25.84 11.29 -13.52
N LEU A 171 24.81 11.06 -12.71
CA LEU A 171 24.61 9.86 -11.88
C LEU A 171 23.59 8.91 -12.53
N ASN A 172 23.49 7.68 -12.03
CA ASN A 172 22.58 6.67 -12.61
C ASN A 172 21.12 7.09 -12.51
N ARG A 173 20.78 7.83 -11.46
CA ARG A 173 19.47 8.46 -11.27
C ARG A 173 19.13 9.55 -12.30
N HIS A 174 20.09 10.02 -13.11
CA HIS A 174 19.86 11.00 -14.18
C HIS A 174 19.63 10.36 -15.55
N LEU A 175 19.96 9.08 -15.70
CA LEU A 175 19.82 8.39 -16.97
C LEU A 175 18.35 8.13 -17.28
N ARG A 176 17.91 8.58 -18.46
CA ARG A 176 16.61 8.31 -19.06
C ARG A 176 16.75 7.28 -20.16
N LEU A 177 15.74 6.42 -20.31
CA LEU A 177 15.64 5.46 -21.40
C LEU A 177 14.64 5.97 -22.43
N PHE A 178 15.06 6.04 -23.68
CA PHE A 178 14.18 6.31 -24.81
C PHE A 178 13.98 5.03 -25.61
N TRP A 179 12.73 4.74 -25.95
CA TRP A 179 12.36 3.56 -26.70
C TRP A 179 11.43 3.94 -27.86
N ARG A 180 11.86 3.61 -29.08
CA ARG A 180 10.98 3.59 -30.25
C ARG A 180 10.60 2.16 -30.57
N SER A 181 9.36 1.78 -30.28
CA SER A 181 8.86 0.45 -30.60
C SER A 181 8.81 0.22 -32.11
N ASP A 182 9.25 -0.95 -32.56
CA ASP A 182 9.09 -1.36 -33.97
C ASP A 182 7.61 -1.53 -34.37
N ARG A 183 6.71 -1.61 -33.37
CA ARG A 183 5.26 -1.80 -33.55
C ARG A 183 4.49 -0.49 -33.67
N TYR A 184 4.84 0.53 -32.88
CA TYR A 184 4.06 1.77 -32.73
C TYR A 184 4.73 3.00 -33.36
N GLY A 185 6.05 2.97 -33.59
CA GLY A 185 6.76 4.01 -34.35
C GLY A 185 7.02 5.34 -33.63
N TYR A 186 6.33 5.67 -32.54
CA TYR A 186 6.66 6.82 -31.69
C TYR A 186 7.75 6.51 -30.65
N VAL A 187 8.41 7.55 -30.14
CA VAL A 187 9.41 7.44 -29.07
C VAL A 187 8.74 7.67 -27.73
N ALA A 188 8.81 6.69 -26.84
CA ALA A 188 8.40 6.78 -25.45
C ALA A 188 9.62 6.94 -24.51
N GLU A 189 9.38 7.51 -23.33
CA GLU A 189 10.30 7.45 -22.18
C GLU A 189 9.68 6.56 -21.09
N PRO A 190 9.73 5.22 -21.23
CA PRO A 190 9.06 4.32 -20.30
C PRO A 190 9.75 4.26 -18.94
N PRO A 191 9.06 3.82 -17.88
CA PRO A 191 9.71 3.40 -16.64
C PRO A 191 10.80 2.36 -16.93
N VAL A 192 11.89 2.34 -16.15
CA VAL A 192 12.96 1.37 -16.40
C VAL A 192 12.91 0.22 -15.41
N VAL A 193 12.69 -0.99 -15.94
CA VAL A 193 12.54 -2.23 -15.16
C VAL A 193 13.88 -2.95 -14.99
N ASN A 194 14.22 -3.34 -13.76
CA ASN A 194 15.39 -4.13 -13.40
C ASN A 194 16.72 -3.56 -13.93
N ALA A 195 16.85 -2.23 -13.77
CA ALA A 195 18.01 -1.47 -14.21
C ALA A 195 19.28 -1.91 -13.46
N GLU A 196 20.33 -2.22 -14.23
CA GLU A 196 21.66 -2.56 -13.74
C GLU A 196 22.69 -1.70 -14.48
N TYR A 197 23.68 -1.21 -13.75
CA TYR A 197 24.65 -0.27 -14.29
C TYR A 197 26.08 -0.65 -13.91
N ASP A 198 26.97 -0.68 -14.91
CA ASP A 198 28.41 -0.77 -14.71
C ASP A 198 29.08 0.52 -15.23
N PRO A 199 29.60 1.38 -14.34
CA PRO A 199 30.28 2.62 -14.72
C PRO A 199 31.60 2.40 -15.43
N ILE A 200 32.29 1.30 -15.11
CA ILE A 200 33.64 1.02 -15.59
C ILE A 200 33.52 0.49 -17.02
N ALA A 201 32.63 -0.48 -17.21
CA ALA A 201 32.36 -1.05 -18.53
C ALA A 201 31.55 -0.08 -19.41
N GLY A 202 30.85 0.90 -18.83
CA GLY A 202 29.97 1.79 -19.58
C GLY A 202 28.76 1.04 -20.13
N THR A 203 28.13 0.20 -19.31
CA THR A 203 26.96 -0.60 -19.67
C THR A 203 25.75 -0.25 -18.81
N PHE A 204 24.57 -0.40 -19.39
CA PHE A 204 23.29 -0.22 -18.71
C PHE A 204 22.31 -1.27 -19.22
N SER A 205 21.88 -2.17 -18.33
CA SER A 205 21.00 -3.27 -18.67
C SER A 205 19.63 -3.10 -18.02
N PHE A 206 18.57 -3.49 -18.72
CA PHE A 206 17.18 -3.40 -18.25
C PHE A 206 16.31 -4.44 -18.96
N ASP A 207 15.13 -4.70 -18.38
CA ASP A 207 14.15 -5.61 -18.95
C ASP A 207 13.09 -4.82 -19.74
N THR A 208 12.66 -5.33 -20.91
CA THR A 208 11.69 -4.69 -21.81
C THR A 208 10.64 -5.69 -22.29
N PRO A 209 9.35 -5.31 -22.37
CA PRO A 209 8.29 -6.17 -22.90
C PRO A 209 8.27 -6.24 -24.44
N GLY A 210 9.04 -5.40 -25.13
CA GLY A 210 9.00 -5.31 -26.60
C GLY A 210 10.35 -5.03 -27.25
N LEU A 211 10.36 -5.13 -28.59
CA LEU A 211 11.51 -4.89 -29.46
C LEU A 211 11.48 -3.46 -30.04
N GLY A 212 12.59 -3.01 -30.62
CA GLY A 212 12.68 -1.69 -31.23
C GLY A 212 14.05 -1.04 -31.10
N VAL A 213 14.07 0.30 -31.12
CA VAL A 213 15.27 1.11 -30.93
C VAL A 213 15.32 1.65 -29.51
N PHE A 214 16.44 1.46 -28.84
CA PHE A 214 16.68 1.88 -27.46
C PHE A 214 17.89 2.80 -27.39
N GLN A 215 17.80 3.88 -26.62
CA GLN A 215 18.93 4.79 -26.40
C GLN A 215 18.85 5.42 -25.01
N LEU A 216 20.01 5.66 -24.40
CA LEU A 216 20.09 6.42 -23.17
C LEU A 216 20.28 7.91 -23.45
N GLY A 217 19.69 8.74 -22.59
CA GLY A 217 20.01 10.15 -22.50
C GLY A 217 20.03 10.64 -21.06
N TYR A 218 20.40 11.89 -20.87
CA TYR A 218 20.35 12.57 -19.57
C TYR A 218 20.00 14.05 -19.77
N PRO A 219 19.36 14.70 -18.79
CA PRO A 219 19.07 16.13 -18.91
C PRO A 219 20.38 16.93 -18.87
N PRO A 220 20.52 18.03 -19.63
CA PRO A 220 21.77 18.78 -19.75
C PRO A 220 22.23 19.43 -18.45
N ASP A 221 21.33 19.62 -17.49
CA ASP A 221 21.60 20.15 -16.15
C ASP A 221 21.76 19.03 -15.09
N ALA A 222 21.96 17.79 -15.51
CA ALA A 222 22.21 16.66 -14.63
C ALA A 222 23.44 16.88 -13.73
N GLY A 223 23.21 16.87 -12.42
CA GLY A 223 24.24 17.06 -11.40
C GLY A 223 24.64 18.52 -11.15
N GLU A 224 24.04 19.48 -11.88
CA GLU A 224 24.15 20.90 -11.52
C GLU A 224 23.47 21.16 -10.16
N PRO A 225 23.98 22.10 -9.35
CA PRO A 225 23.34 22.46 -8.09
C PRO A 225 21.95 23.06 -8.31
N ILE A 226 20.98 22.59 -7.52
CA ILE A 226 19.64 23.13 -7.42
C ILE A 226 19.31 23.48 -5.97
N GLU A 227 18.54 24.55 -5.78
CA GLU A 227 17.97 24.86 -4.47
C GLU A 227 16.76 23.95 -4.23
N ARG A 228 16.81 23.15 -3.16
CA ARG A 228 15.74 22.23 -2.77
C ARG A 228 15.20 22.62 -1.40
N TYR A 229 13.88 22.71 -1.33
CA TYR A 229 13.17 22.82 -0.06
C TYR A 229 13.03 21.44 0.58
N TYR A 230 13.44 21.33 1.84
CA TYR A 230 13.19 20.16 2.69
C TYR A 230 12.25 20.52 3.83
N ALA A 231 11.16 19.76 3.97
CA ALA A 231 10.26 19.83 5.12
C ALA A 231 10.73 18.96 6.30
N TYR A 232 11.68 18.05 6.06
CA TYR A 232 12.13 17.01 6.98
C TYR A 232 11.03 16.10 7.50
N ARG A 233 10.03 15.85 6.65
CA ARG A 233 8.95 14.91 6.93
C ARG A 233 8.72 13.94 5.78
N ALA A 234 8.41 12.71 6.13
CA ALA A 234 7.99 11.68 5.21
C ALA A 234 6.65 11.09 5.65
N ILE A 235 5.84 10.68 4.68
CA ILE A 235 4.59 9.96 4.93
C ILE A 235 4.67 8.59 4.28
N ALA A 236 4.64 7.56 5.10
CA ALA A 236 4.57 6.16 4.72
C ALA A 236 3.25 5.57 5.18
N GLY A 237 2.87 4.44 4.60
CA GLY A 237 1.73 3.68 5.10
C GLY A 237 1.65 2.29 4.51
N ILE A 238 0.81 1.44 5.10
CA ILE A 238 0.66 0.02 4.72
C ILE A 238 -0.81 -0.25 4.41
N SER A 239 -1.13 -0.99 3.34
CA SER A 239 -2.52 -1.38 3.03
C SER A 239 -3.46 -0.16 2.92
N MET A 240 -4.48 -0.05 3.78
CA MET A 240 -5.28 1.17 3.94
C MET A 240 -4.43 2.43 4.10
N GLY A 241 -3.43 2.41 4.99
CA GLY A 241 -2.52 3.52 5.21
C GLY A 241 -1.65 3.84 4.00
N ALA A 242 -1.38 2.87 3.12
CA ALA A 242 -0.63 3.11 1.88
C ALA A 242 -1.47 3.93 0.88
N GLY A 243 -2.75 3.59 0.70
CA GLY A 243 -3.66 4.43 -0.09
C GLY A 243 -3.75 5.86 0.46
N ALA A 244 -3.90 5.98 1.79
CA ALA A 244 -3.92 7.27 2.47
C ALA A 244 -2.61 8.06 2.33
N ALA A 245 -1.45 7.40 2.43
CA ALA A 245 -0.15 8.05 2.26
C ALA A 245 0.03 8.60 0.84
N ALA A 246 -0.42 7.87 -0.18
CA ALA A 246 -0.41 8.35 -1.57
C ALA A 246 -1.31 9.57 -1.76
N TYR A 247 -2.54 9.53 -1.24
CA TYR A 247 -3.48 10.65 -1.31
C TYR A 247 -3.00 11.88 -0.52
N LEU A 248 -2.78 11.73 0.79
CA LEU A 248 -2.42 12.83 1.69
C LEU A 248 -1.04 13.41 1.34
N GLY A 249 -0.10 12.55 0.95
CA GLY A 249 1.23 12.97 0.52
C GLY A 249 1.17 13.85 -0.73
N MET A 250 0.32 13.52 -1.71
CA MET A 250 0.17 14.32 -2.93
C MET A 250 -0.67 15.58 -2.71
N LYS A 251 -1.75 15.49 -1.92
CA LYS A 251 -2.58 16.65 -1.59
C LYS A 251 -1.83 17.69 -0.77
N HIS A 252 -1.06 17.25 0.23
CA HIS A 252 -0.27 18.10 1.13
C HIS A 252 1.23 18.00 0.85
N HIS A 253 1.59 17.99 -0.43
CA HIS A 253 2.96 17.81 -0.93
C HIS A 253 3.95 18.91 -0.50
N ASP A 254 3.47 20.02 0.06
CA ASP A 254 4.27 21.05 0.72
C ASP A 254 4.79 20.60 2.11
N LYS A 255 4.11 19.64 2.75
CA LYS A 255 4.44 19.15 4.09
C LYS A 255 5.42 17.97 4.10
N PHE A 256 5.56 17.25 2.98
CA PHE A 256 6.33 16.01 2.90
C PHE A 256 7.38 16.07 1.80
N ASP A 257 8.56 15.54 2.09
CA ASP A 257 9.64 15.36 1.11
C ASP A 257 9.54 14.01 0.38
N PHE A 258 8.96 13.02 1.06
CA PHE A 258 8.87 11.64 0.62
C PHE A 258 7.48 11.05 0.87
N ILE A 259 6.97 10.34 -0.14
CA ILE A 259 5.67 9.67 -0.13
C ILE A 259 5.91 8.18 -0.35
N LEU A 260 5.57 7.36 0.64
CA LEU A 260 6.11 6.00 0.81
C LEU A 260 5.03 4.94 1.05
N PRO A 261 4.05 4.75 0.15
CA PRO A 261 3.00 3.74 0.34
C PRO A 261 3.49 2.32 0.06
N LEU A 262 3.22 1.42 1.00
CA LEU A 262 3.62 0.02 0.94
C LEU A 262 2.39 -0.86 0.72
N GLY A 263 2.08 -1.17 -0.54
CA GLY A 263 0.96 -1.99 -0.98
C GLY A 263 -0.39 -1.42 -0.56
N GLY A 264 -1.02 -0.58 -1.39
CA GLY A 264 -2.31 0.05 -1.09
C GLY A 264 -3.09 0.51 -2.32
N ALA A 265 -4.29 1.03 -2.07
CA ALA A 265 -5.19 1.56 -3.09
C ALA A 265 -4.69 2.92 -3.62
N VAL A 266 -3.70 2.89 -4.50
CA VAL A 266 -3.01 4.08 -5.02
C VAL A 266 -3.56 4.60 -6.35
N ASP A 267 -4.47 3.83 -6.99
CA ASP A 267 -4.98 4.10 -8.33
C ASP A 267 -6.47 3.77 -8.45
N TRP A 268 -7.35 4.74 -8.16
CA TRP A 268 -8.80 4.50 -8.15
C TRP A 268 -9.46 4.32 -9.52
N PRO A 269 -9.02 4.93 -10.64
CA PRO A 269 -9.57 4.61 -11.95
C PRO A 269 -9.52 3.12 -12.26
N TYR A 270 -8.34 2.51 -12.10
CA TYR A 270 -8.16 1.07 -12.24
C TYR A 270 -8.98 0.27 -11.20
N LEU A 271 -8.89 0.66 -9.92
CA LEU A 271 -9.52 -0.13 -8.86
C LEU A 271 -11.05 -0.08 -8.93
N LEU A 272 -11.66 1.03 -9.33
CA LEU A 272 -13.11 1.12 -9.50
C LEU A 272 -13.58 0.34 -10.74
N ASP A 273 -12.82 0.32 -11.84
CA ASP A 273 -13.08 -0.61 -12.95
C ASP A 273 -12.99 -2.07 -12.48
N TYR A 274 -11.92 -2.42 -11.76
CA TYR A 274 -11.72 -3.76 -11.22
C TYR A 274 -12.83 -4.18 -10.25
N ILE A 275 -13.19 -3.30 -9.32
CA ILE A 275 -14.26 -3.53 -8.34
C ILE A 275 -15.59 -3.63 -9.05
N GLY A 276 -15.92 -2.66 -9.91
CA GLY A 276 -17.14 -2.63 -10.70
C GLY A 276 -17.23 -3.87 -11.56
N ASN A 277 -16.46 -3.92 -12.65
CA ASN A 277 -16.60 -4.90 -13.73
C ASN A 277 -16.17 -6.33 -13.39
N ARG A 278 -15.42 -6.54 -12.30
CA ARG A 278 -14.95 -7.88 -11.88
C ARG A 278 -15.46 -8.27 -10.50
N LEU A 279 -15.00 -7.65 -9.41
CA LEU A 279 -15.42 -8.06 -8.05
C LEU A 279 -16.93 -7.96 -7.81
N SER A 280 -17.60 -7.04 -8.50
CA SER A 280 -19.05 -6.84 -8.46
C SER A 280 -19.76 -7.32 -9.74
N GLY A 281 -19.04 -7.99 -10.65
CA GLY A 281 -19.51 -8.42 -11.97
C GLY A 281 -19.52 -9.92 -12.20
N GLY A 282 -19.47 -10.31 -13.49
CA GLY A 282 -19.47 -11.71 -13.96
C GLY A 282 -20.85 -12.30 -14.27
N PHE A 283 -21.92 -11.50 -14.12
CA PHE A 283 -23.29 -11.88 -14.46
C PHE A 283 -23.60 -11.62 -15.93
N CYS A 284 -24.50 -12.41 -16.50
CA CYS A 284 -25.03 -12.12 -17.84
C CYS A 284 -25.96 -10.92 -17.83
N ARG A 285 -25.74 -10.02 -18.80
CA ARG A 285 -26.61 -8.87 -19.04
C ARG A 285 -27.91 -9.27 -19.75
N ALA A 286 -28.89 -8.39 -19.75
CA ALA A 286 -30.13 -8.53 -20.48
C ALA A 286 -29.86 -8.70 -21.98
N GLY A 287 -30.27 -9.84 -22.54
CA GLY A 287 -30.03 -10.17 -23.94
C GLY A 287 -28.70 -10.88 -24.24
N GLU A 288 -27.86 -11.11 -23.23
CA GLU A 288 -26.63 -11.91 -23.34
C GLU A 288 -26.82 -13.32 -22.77
N GLY A 289 -26.05 -14.29 -23.29
CA GLY A 289 -26.00 -15.65 -22.75
C GLY A 289 -27.39 -16.30 -22.57
N ASP A 290 -27.63 -16.82 -21.36
CA ASP A 290 -28.93 -17.37 -20.95
C ASP A 290 -29.84 -16.30 -20.29
N GLY A 291 -29.43 -15.02 -20.32
CA GLY A 291 -30.13 -13.88 -19.74
C GLY A 291 -29.75 -13.58 -18.28
N VAL A 292 -30.38 -12.55 -17.72
CA VAL A 292 -30.21 -12.13 -16.31
C VAL A 292 -30.47 -13.30 -15.36
N GLY A 293 -29.65 -13.44 -14.31
CA GLY A 293 -29.69 -14.58 -13.39
C GLY A 293 -28.84 -15.78 -13.83
N SER A 294 -27.89 -15.57 -14.76
CA SER A 294 -26.95 -16.59 -15.22
C SER A 294 -25.50 -16.08 -15.24
N TRP A 295 -24.54 -17.01 -15.34
CA TRP A 295 -23.11 -16.71 -15.34
C TRP A 295 -22.58 -16.53 -16.76
N CYS A 296 -21.92 -15.40 -17.02
CA CYS A 296 -21.33 -15.10 -18.33
C CYS A 296 -19.82 -15.34 -18.41
N GLY A 297 -19.24 -15.93 -17.36
CA GLY A 297 -17.83 -16.28 -17.30
C GLY A 297 -16.98 -15.20 -16.64
N LEU A 298 -15.72 -15.58 -16.37
CA LEU A 298 -14.73 -14.70 -15.79
C LEU A 298 -14.06 -13.85 -16.89
N PRO A 299 -14.05 -12.50 -16.78
CA PRO A 299 -13.32 -11.67 -17.71
C PRO A 299 -11.82 -11.96 -17.61
N PRO A 300 -11.09 -12.13 -18.73
CA PRO A 300 -9.66 -12.37 -18.69
C PRO A 300 -8.93 -11.16 -18.09
N PRO A 301 -7.74 -11.38 -17.48
CA PRO A 301 -6.95 -10.27 -16.97
C PRO A 301 -6.44 -9.42 -18.15
N THR A 302 -6.59 -8.11 -18.01
CA THR A 302 -6.22 -7.10 -19.00
C THR A 302 -4.91 -6.41 -18.64
N GLN A 303 -4.52 -6.46 -17.37
CA GLN A 303 -3.35 -5.78 -16.84
C GLN A 303 -2.30 -6.75 -16.28
N GLN A 304 -1.06 -6.27 -16.19
CA GLN A 304 0.05 -7.07 -15.64
C GLN A 304 -0.17 -7.35 -14.14
N PHE A 305 -0.18 -8.64 -13.76
CA PHE A 305 -0.43 -9.15 -12.41
C PHE A 305 -1.88 -9.03 -11.89
N GLU A 306 -2.83 -8.70 -12.76
CA GLU A 306 -4.26 -8.67 -12.40
C GLU A 306 -4.82 -10.08 -12.17
N HIS A 307 -5.57 -10.24 -11.07
CA HIS A 307 -6.35 -11.45 -10.83
C HIS A 307 -7.64 -11.50 -11.63
N THR A 308 -8.01 -12.71 -12.03
CA THR A 308 -9.32 -13.04 -12.60
C THR A 308 -10.30 -13.35 -11.48
N VAL A 309 -11.39 -12.59 -11.35
CA VAL A 309 -12.43 -12.73 -10.30
C VAL A 309 -13.83 -12.39 -10.85
N ASP A 310 -14.87 -12.87 -10.16
CA ASP A 310 -16.25 -12.41 -10.28
C ASP A 310 -16.90 -12.28 -8.90
N TYR A 311 -18.12 -11.75 -8.81
CA TYR A 311 -18.80 -11.57 -7.52
C TYR A 311 -18.96 -12.85 -6.70
N ASN A 312 -19.20 -13.99 -7.37
CA ASN A 312 -19.40 -15.27 -6.71
C ASN A 312 -18.07 -15.97 -6.38
N HIS A 313 -16.94 -15.53 -6.95
CA HIS A 313 -15.62 -16.12 -6.78
C HIS A 313 -14.57 -15.03 -6.52
N TRP A 314 -14.51 -14.53 -5.29
CA TRP A 314 -13.49 -13.54 -4.90
C TRP A 314 -12.14 -14.19 -4.67
N TYR A 315 -11.07 -13.49 -5.07
CA TYR A 315 -9.72 -13.93 -4.79
C TYR A 315 -9.47 -13.95 -3.27
N PHE A 316 -8.79 -14.99 -2.78
CA PHE A 316 -8.60 -15.21 -1.36
C PHE A 316 -7.13 -15.45 -0.99
N SER A 317 -6.71 -14.83 0.12
CA SER A 317 -5.39 -14.97 0.74
C SER A 317 -5.50 -14.84 2.26
N ARG A 318 -4.59 -15.51 2.99
CA ARG A 318 -4.44 -15.39 4.46
C ARG A 318 -3.28 -14.47 4.87
N SER A 319 -2.66 -13.80 3.91
CA SER A 319 -1.51 -12.92 4.14
C SER A 319 -2.03 -11.56 4.61
N GLY A 320 -1.67 -11.16 5.85
CA GLY A 320 -2.05 -9.85 6.41
C GLY A 320 -3.49 -9.70 6.91
N GLY A 321 -4.35 -10.68 6.70
CA GLY A 321 -5.74 -10.70 7.15
C GLY A 321 -6.39 -12.04 6.84
N THR A 322 -7.65 -12.23 7.23
CA THR A 322 -8.41 -13.39 6.72
C THR A 322 -8.96 -13.15 5.34
N PHE A 323 -9.30 -11.89 5.00
CA PHE A 323 -9.89 -11.45 3.72
C PHE A 323 -10.92 -12.45 3.16
N ASP A 324 -11.75 -12.95 4.06
CA ASP A 324 -12.95 -13.71 3.73
C ASP A 324 -14.04 -12.75 3.22
N ARG A 325 -15.16 -13.30 2.74
CA ARG A 325 -16.24 -12.47 2.21
C ARG A 325 -16.76 -11.46 3.25
N SER A 326 -16.75 -11.85 4.51
CA SER A 326 -17.14 -10.99 5.65
C SER A 326 -16.21 -9.77 5.78
N GLU A 327 -14.89 -9.95 5.66
CA GLU A 327 -13.92 -8.85 5.71
C GLU A 327 -13.98 -7.97 4.45
N TYR A 328 -14.22 -8.53 3.27
CA TYR A 328 -14.46 -7.74 2.05
C TYR A 328 -15.68 -6.82 2.19
N VAL A 329 -16.80 -7.34 2.71
CA VAL A 329 -18.02 -6.53 2.93
C VAL A 329 -17.72 -5.35 3.85
N LYS A 330 -17.04 -5.58 4.98
CA LYS A 330 -16.63 -4.50 5.88
C LYS A 330 -15.74 -3.47 5.20
N LEU A 331 -14.78 -3.93 4.40
CA LEU A 331 -13.89 -3.05 3.67
C LEU A 331 -14.67 -2.15 2.71
N PHE A 332 -15.63 -2.71 1.97
CA PHE A 332 -16.48 -1.91 1.09
C PHE A 332 -17.37 -0.94 1.86
N GLN A 333 -17.93 -1.35 3.01
CA GLN A 333 -18.67 -0.46 3.91
C GLN A 333 -17.81 0.72 4.39
N ASP A 334 -16.59 0.46 4.89
CA ASP A 334 -15.70 1.53 5.36
C ASP A 334 -15.20 2.43 4.23
N LEU A 335 -14.98 1.89 3.03
CA LEU A 335 -14.71 2.70 1.84
C LEU A 335 -15.90 3.63 1.51
N SER A 336 -17.12 3.14 1.64
CA SER A 336 -18.33 3.93 1.42
C SER A 336 -18.54 5.00 2.51
N PHE A 337 -18.18 4.74 3.78
CA PHE A 337 -18.18 5.81 4.80
C PHE A 337 -17.14 6.90 4.46
N ALA A 338 -15.95 6.46 4.03
CA ALA A 338 -14.83 7.33 3.71
C ALA A 338 -15.04 8.19 2.44
N TYR A 339 -15.59 7.61 1.38
CA TYR A 339 -15.63 8.21 0.04
C TYR A 339 -17.02 8.28 -0.59
N GLY A 340 -17.97 7.51 -0.06
CA GLY A 340 -19.32 7.30 -0.60
C GLY A 340 -19.43 6.03 -1.41
N ALA A 341 -20.66 5.53 -1.54
CA ALA A 341 -20.95 4.32 -2.31
C ALA A 341 -20.75 4.58 -3.82
N PRO A 342 -19.76 3.93 -4.48
CA PRO A 342 -19.52 4.14 -5.91
C PRO A 342 -20.50 3.34 -6.78
N SER A 343 -21.22 2.37 -6.21
CA SER A 343 -22.17 1.48 -6.88
C SER A 343 -23.48 2.15 -7.22
N LEU A 344 -24.04 2.97 -6.32
CA LEU A 344 -25.34 3.58 -6.51
C LEU A 344 -25.32 5.00 -5.92
N TYR A 345 -25.83 5.97 -6.67
CA TYR A 345 -25.91 7.34 -6.20
C TYR A 345 -27.23 7.59 -5.45
N ASN A 346 -27.14 8.28 -4.33
CA ASN A 346 -28.30 8.74 -3.57
C ASN A 346 -28.05 10.18 -3.09
N PRO A 347 -28.87 11.16 -3.52
CA PRO A 347 -28.71 12.54 -3.10
C PRO A 347 -29.07 12.79 -1.63
N GLU A 348 -29.80 11.88 -0.99
CA GLU A 348 -30.21 11.99 0.43
C GLU A 348 -29.19 11.36 1.39
N SER A 349 -28.36 10.42 0.92
CA SER A 349 -27.26 9.82 1.68
C SER A 349 -26.14 9.41 0.72
N GLY A 350 -24.91 9.86 0.96
CA GLY A 350 -23.77 9.42 0.16
C GLY A 350 -23.35 7.97 0.40
N TYR A 351 -23.94 7.30 1.40
CA TYR A 351 -23.63 5.93 1.81
C TYR A 351 -24.68 4.92 1.36
N LEU A 352 -25.97 5.22 1.63
CA LEU A 352 -27.07 4.31 1.32
C LEU A 352 -27.47 4.36 -0.16
N PRO A 353 -27.85 3.23 -0.77
CA PRO A 353 -28.42 3.23 -2.10
C PRO A 353 -29.79 3.95 -2.10
N PRO A 354 -30.24 4.44 -3.26
CA PRO A 354 -31.45 5.25 -3.34
C PRO A 354 -32.70 4.45 -2.96
N GLY A 355 -33.64 5.11 -2.28
CA GLY A 355 -34.87 4.51 -1.78
C GLY A 355 -34.74 3.75 -0.45
N MET A 356 -33.53 3.37 0.00
CA MET A 356 -33.35 2.72 1.30
C MET A 356 -33.53 3.75 2.42
N PRO A 357 -34.48 3.55 3.35
CA PRO A 357 -34.66 4.48 4.46
C PRO A 357 -33.58 4.27 5.53
N LEU A 358 -33.21 5.35 6.24
CA LEU A 358 -32.17 5.30 7.28
C LEU A 358 -32.51 4.33 8.43
N ASP A 359 -33.80 4.15 8.74
CA ASP A 359 -34.23 3.20 9.79
C ASP A 359 -33.94 1.74 9.42
N GLU A 360 -33.69 1.43 8.14
CA GLU A 360 -33.21 0.11 7.73
C GLU A 360 -31.79 -0.17 8.25
N MET A 361 -30.90 0.84 8.31
CA MET A 361 -29.55 0.69 8.88
C MET A 361 -29.56 0.45 10.39
N GLN A 362 -30.56 1.03 11.08
CA GLN A 362 -30.71 0.93 12.53
C GLN A 362 -31.24 -0.43 12.99
N ARG A 363 -31.67 -1.29 12.05
CA ARG A 363 -32.05 -2.67 12.37
C ARG A 363 -30.79 -3.50 12.67
N PRO A 364 -30.83 -4.40 13.66
CA PRO A 364 -29.70 -5.29 13.91
C PRO A 364 -29.37 -6.15 12.68
N ASP A 365 -28.09 -6.41 12.42
CA ASP A 365 -27.62 -7.26 11.31
C ASP A 365 -28.43 -8.56 11.18
N GLY A 366 -28.66 -9.27 12.30
CA GLY A 366 -29.44 -10.51 12.30
C GLY A 366 -30.91 -10.36 11.90
N ALA A 367 -31.50 -9.17 12.09
CA ALA A 367 -32.85 -8.86 11.65
C ALA A 367 -32.92 -8.46 10.17
N ARG A 368 -31.86 -7.84 9.64
CA ARG A 368 -31.73 -7.48 8.21
C ARG A 368 -31.39 -8.70 7.37
N CYS A 369 -30.52 -9.56 7.88
CA CYS A 369 -30.14 -10.82 7.26
C CYS A 369 -31.07 -11.99 7.61
N ALA A 370 -32.22 -11.72 8.24
CA ALA A 370 -33.23 -12.74 8.54
C ALA A 370 -33.65 -13.52 7.29
N ALA A 371 -33.69 -12.85 6.14
CA ALA A 371 -34.04 -13.45 4.86
C ALA A 371 -32.99 -14.45 4.38
N GLU A 372 -31.73 -14.24 4.73
CA GLU A 372 -30.66 -15.14 4.33
C GLU A 372 -30.45 -16.34 5.25
N CYS A 373 -31.23 -16.43 6.33
CA CYS A 373 -31.22 -17.58 7.22
C CYS A 373 -31.58 -18.89 6.47
N ARG A 374 -30.85 -19.97 6.81
CA ARG A 374 -31.06 -21.34 6.31
C ARG A 374 -31.42 -22.28 7.47
N GLY A 375 -32.52 -23.05 7.35
CA GLY A 375 -32.96 -24.06 8.34
C GLY A 375 -34.38 -23.88 8.87
N ASP A 376 -34.85 -24.86 9.67
CA ASP A 376 -36.23 -24.90 10.20
C ASP A 376 -36.53 -23.84 11.28
N ASP A 377 -35.48 -23.22 11.85
CA ASP A 377 -35.56 -22.23 12.94
C ASP A 377 -35.50 -20.76 12.44
N CYS A 378 -35.62 -20.53 11.13
CA CYS A 378 -35.51 -19.18 10.57
C CYS A 378 -36.73 -18.30 10.89
N PRO A 379 -36.54 -17.04 11.32
CA PRO A 379 -37.63 -16.11 11.53
C PRO A 379 -38.33 -15.78 10.19
N PRO A 380 -39.63 -15.40 10.22
CA PRO A 380 -40.25 -14.75 9.07
C PRO A 380 -39.41 -13.53 8.70
N ALA A 381 -38.94 -13.48 7.46
CA ALA A 381 -38.03 -12.45 7.03
C ALA A 381 -38.77 -11.38 6.21
N ASP A 382 -38.46 -10.13 6.49
CA ASP A 382 -38.84 -8.98 5.70
C ASP A 382 -37.55 -8.31 5.23
N THR A 383 -37.28 -8.47 3.94
CA THR A 383 -36.16 -7.85 3.23
C THR A 383 -36.65 -6.52 2.67
N PHE A 384 -35.88 -5.44 2.83
CA PHE A 384 -36.20 -4.21 2.12
C PHE A 384 -36.20 -4.47 0.60
N THR A 385 -37.31 -4.16 -0.07
CA THR A 385 -37.53 -4.49 -1.49
C THR A 385 -38.21 -3.34 -2.21
N ILE A 386 -37.65 -2.94 -3.35
CA ILE A 386 -38.29 -2.09 -4.35
C ILE A 386 -38.90 -3.03 -5.38
N ALA A 387 -40.23 -3.16 -5.37
CA ALA A 387 -40.93 -4.20 -6.11
C ALA A 387 -40.87 -4.05 -7.65
N GLU A 388 -40.88 -2.81 -8.13
CA GLU A 388 -40.80 -2.45 -9.55
C GLU A 388 -40.34 -0.98 -9.68
N GLY A 389 -39.92 -0.59 -10.88
CA GLY A 389 -39.55 0.80 -11.21
C GLY A 389 -38.13 1.20 -10.81
N PHE A 390 -37.30 0.23 -10.44
CA PHE A 390 -35.84 0.41 -10.33
C PHE A 390 -35.20 -0.09 -11.62
N TYR A 391 -34.70 0.83 -12.44
CA TYR A 391 -34.13 0.53 -13.75
C TYR A 391 -32.61 0.38 -13.65
N ASP A 392 -32.05 -0.43 -14.55
CA ASP A 392 -30.62 -0.65 -14.74
C ASP A 392 -30.45 -1.29 -16.11
N ASP A 393 -29.59 -0.74 -16.96
CA ASP A 393 -29.45 -1.13 -18.37
C ASP A 393 -28.91 -2.57 -18.54
N GLU A 394 -28.08 -3.02 -17.60
CA GLU A 394 -27.44 -4.34 -17.62
C GLU A 394 -28.39 -5.47 -17.21
N TYR A 395 -29.19 -5.29 -16.16
CA TYR A 395 -29.86 -6.38 -15.43
C TYR A 395 -31.35 -6.14 -15.19
N ASN A 396 -31.86 -4.90 -15.23
CA ASN A 396 -33.29 -4.62 -15.07
C ASN A 396 -33.83 -3.51 -16.01
N PRO A 397 -33.64 -3.62 -17.34
CA PRO A 397 -33.87 -2.50 -18.27
C PRO A 397 -35.34 -2.10 -18.43
N ASP A 398 -36.29 -2.94 -18.01
CA ASP A 398 -37.72 -2.63 -18.00
C ASP A 398 -38.27 -2.32 -16.61
N GLY A 399 -37.42 -2.36 -15.58
CA GLY A 399 -37.77 -2.13 -14.18
C GLY A 399 -38.80 -3.11 -13.61
N SER A 400 -38.98 -4.27 -14.25
CA SER A 400 -40.03 -5.23 -13.87
C SER A 400 -39.62 -6.21 -12.79
N LEU A 401 -38.32 -6.37 -12.55
CA LEU A 401 -37.79 -7.25 -11.51
C LEU A 401 -37.68 -6.51 -10.17
N PRO A 402 -37.93 -7.20 -9.03
CA PRO A 402 -37.68 -6.63 -7.72
C PRO A 402 -36.19 -6.43 -7.48
N VAL A 403 -35.88 -5.33 -6.80
CA VAL A 403 -34.52 -4.98 -6.36
C VAL A 403 -34.50 -5.00 -4.84
N ILE A 404 -33.57 -5.75 -4.26
CA ILE A 404 -33.57 -6.10 -2.83
C ILE A 404 -32.29 -5.65 -2.13
N ALA A 405 -32.45 -5.23 -0.87
CA ALA A 405 -31.33 -5.26 0.08
C ALA A 405 -30.94 -6.71 0.33
N TYR A 406 -29.66 -6.99 0.57
CA TYR A 406 -29.22 -8.37 0.75
C TYR A 406 -28.06 -8.47 1.74
N CYS A 407 -27.76 -9.70 2.14
CA CYS A 407 -26.62 -9.99 2.99
C CYS A 407 -25.64 -10.93 2.31
N ASP A 408 -24.38 -10.80 2.72
CA ASP A 408 -23.26 -11.66 2.36
C ASP A 408 -22.53 -12.10 3.65
N GLY A 409 -21.28 -12.57 3.57
CA GLY A 409 -20.42 -12.68 4.74
C GLY A 409 -20.36 -14.03 5.46
N GLU A 410 -20.51 -15.15 4.75
CA GLU A 410 -19.94 -16.45 5.14
C GLU A 410 -19.22 -17.08 3.93
N ASP A 411 -18.20 -17.92 4.18
CA ASP A 411 -17.33 -18.50 3.15
C ASP A 411 -17.83 -19.87 2.68
N GLY A 412 -17.88 -20.07 1.35
CA GLY A 412 -17.78 -21.41 0.76
C GLY A 412 -16.39 -22.04 0.93
N ASP A 413 -16.22 -23.29 0.49
CA ASP A 413 -14.89 -23.92 0.32
C ASP A 413 -14.60 -24.10 -1.18
N PRO A 414 -13.58 -23.44 -1.75
CA PRO A 414 -12.59 -22.58 -1.09
C PRO A 414 -13.15 -21.23 -0.60
N ARG A 415 -12.50 -20.67 0.43
CA ARG A 415 -12.87 -19.35 0.98
C ARG A 415 -12.78 -18.26 -0.09
N GLY A 416 -13.72 -17.32 -0.09
CA GLY A 416 -13.91 -16.32 -1.15
C GLY A 416 -15.07 -16.66 -2.09
N ASP A 417 -15.44 -17.94 -2.21
CA ASP A 417 -16.58 -18.38 -3.00
C ASP A 417 -17.90 -18.14 -2.27
N PHE A 418 -18.91 -17.69 -3.02
CA PHE A 418 -20.27 -17.51 -2.53
C PHE A 418 -20.96 -18.87 -2.38
N ASP A 419 -21.36 -19.21 -1.15
CA ASP A 419 -22.12 -20.42 -0.84
C ASP A 419 -23.60 -20.10 -0.64
N GLY A 420 -24.43 -20.34 -1.67
CA GLY A 420 -25.87 -20.09 -1.60
C GLY A 420 -26.63 -21.00 -0.62
N ASP A 421 -26.01 -22.09 -0.15
CA ASP A 421 -26.59 -22.99 0.86
C ASP A 421 -26.24 -22.57 2.30
N ALA A 422 -25.32 -21.62 2.48
CA ALA A 422 -24.93 -21.07 3.76
C ALA A 422 -25.85 -19.92 4.20
N ALA A 423 -25.83 -19.58 5.49
CA ALA A 423 -26.50 -18.40 5.99
C ALA A 423 -25.58 -17.19 5.84
N HIS A 424 -26.07 -16.12 5.23
CA HIS A 424 -25.33 -14.87 5.12
C HIS A 424 -25.72 -13.92 6.26
N THR A 425 -24.74 -13.31 6.92
CA THR A 425 -24.94 -12.61 8.20
C THR A 425 -24.47 -11.16 8.21
N ARG A 426 -23.91 -10.67 7.10
CA ARG A 426 -23.41 -9.30 6.96
C ARG A 426 -24.23 -8.55 5.92
N PRO A 427 -24.95 -7.48 6.28
CA PRO A 427 -25.65 -6.65 5.31
C PRO A 427 -24.68 -6.07 4.27
N MET A 428 -25.00 -6.17 2.98
CA MET A 428 -24.34 -5.40 1.91
C MET A 428 -25.18 -4.17 1.60
N GLU A 429 -25.16 -3.23 2.53
CA GLU A 429 -26.10 -2.11 2.60
C GLU A 429 -25.79 -0.93 1.69
N ILE A 430 -24.72 -1.05 0.89
CA ILE A 430 -24.22 -0.04 -0.05
C ILE A 430 -24.57 -0.41 -1.51
N ALA A 431 -25.29 -1.51 -1.72
CA ALA A 431 -25.66 -2.02 -3.03
C ALA A 431 -27.00 -2.77 -2.98
N TYR A 432 -27.58 -3.02 -4.16
CA TYR A 432 -28.75 -3.87 -4.30
C TYR A 432 -28.48 -5.06 -5.21
N ALA A 433 -29.27 -6.11 -5.02
CA ALA A 433 -29.32 -7.26 -5.93
C ALA A 433 -30.66 -7.31 -6.67
N VAL A 434 -30.66 -7.87 -7.89
CA VAL A 434 -31.88 -8.14 -8.67
C VAL A 434 -32.41 -9.53 -8.31
N ASP A 435 -33.60 -9.60 -7.71
CA ASP A 435 -34.26 -10.86 -7.32
C ASP A 435 -35.01 -11.45 -8.52
N VAL A 436 -34.29 -12.23 -9.33
CA VAL A 436 -34.81 -12.80 -10.59
C VAL A 436 -35.90 -13.83 -10.31
N ASN A 437 -35.86 -14.47 -9.15
CA ASN A 437 -36.75 -15.59 -8.82
C ASN A 437 -37.88 -15.25 -7.81
N PHE A 438 -37.95 -14.00 -7.36
CA PHE A 438 -39.00 -13.43 -6.50
C PHE A 438 -39.08 -14.09 -5.12
N ASN A 439 -37.94 -14.50 -4.55
CA ASN A 439 -37.91 -15.14 -3.23
C ASN A 439 -37.47 -14.21 -2.08
N GLY A 440 -37.11 -12.96 -2.39
CA GLY A 440 -36.66 -11.94 -1.45
C GLY A 440 -35.26 -12.19 -0.89
N ARG A 441 -34.43 -12.96 -1.60
CA ARG A 441 -33.05 -13.32 -1.24
C ARG A 441 -32.15 -13.15 -2.44
N ARG A 442 -30.85 -12.98 -2.19
CA ARG A 442 -29.85 -12.95 -3.26
C ARG A 442 -29.29 -14.36 -3.45
N ASP A 443 -29.63 -15.00 -4.57
CA ASP A 443 -29.16 -16.32 -4.94
C ASP A 443 -27.90 -16.29 -5.81
N LEU A 444 -27.30 -17.47 -6.04
CA LEU A 444 -26.18 -17.63 -6.95
C LEU A 444 -26.56 -17.14 -8.35
N PHE A 445 -25.72 -16.27 -8.92
CA PHE A 445 -25.89 -15.60 -10.22
C PHE A 445 -26.96 -14.52 -10.30
N GLU A 446 -27.63 -14.19 -9.20
CA GLU A 446 -28.41 -12.96 -9.14
C GLU A 446 -27.46 -11.76 -9.08
N PRO A 447 -27.61 -10.80 -10.02
CA PRO A 447 -26.65 -9.73 -10.20
C PRO A 447 -26.77 -8.65 -9.14
N VAL A 448 -25.67 -7.94 -8.94
CA VAL A 448 -25.58 -6.76 -8.08
C VAL A 448 -25.50 -5.53 -9.01
N ILE A 449 -26.36 -4.54 -8.76
CA ILE A 449 -26.48 -3.34 -9.60
C ILE A 449 -25.30 -2.39 -9.37
N ARG A 450 -24.82 -1.75 -10.45
CA ARG A 450 -23.66 -0.84 -10.43
C ARG A 450 -23.83 0.26 -11.48
N ASP A 451 -23.97 1.49 -10.99
CA ASP A 451 -24.22 2.69 -11.79
C ASP A 451 -23.11 3.74 -11.52
N PRO A 452 -21.85 3.48 -11.91
CA PRO A 452 -20.73 4.37 -11.59
C PRO A 452 -20.73 5.66 -12.43
N SER A 453 -21.35 5.65 -13.60
CA SER A 453 -21.45 6.76 -14.54
C SER A 453 -22.54 6.51 -15.57
N GLU A 454 -22.89 7.54 -16.33
CA GLU A 454 -23.62 7.34 -17.58
C GLU A 454 -22.85 6.43 -18.56
N PRO A 455 -23.53 5.76 -19.50
CA PRO A 455 -22.87 4.94 -20.50
C PRO A 455 -21.97 5.75 -21.43
N PHE A 456 -20.68 5.38 -21.50
CA PHE A 456 -19.73 5.90 -22.46
C PHE A 456 -18.89 4.79 -23.09
N ASP A 457 -18.40 5.06 -24.29
CA ASP A 457 -17.44 4.22 -24.99
C ASP A 457 -16.03 4.79 -24.73
N ASP A 458 -15.20 4.04 -24.00
CA ASP A 458 -13.80 4.37 -23.66
C ASP A 458 -12.90 4.21 -24.92
N PHE A 459 -13.17 5.03 -25.93
CA PHE A 459 -12.55 5.05 -27.26
C PHE A 459 -11.52 6.17 -27.41
N GLY A 460 -11.18 6.85 -26.31
CA GLY A 460 -10.22 7.93 -26.32
C GLY A 460 -10.71 9.20 -27.04
N CYS A 461 -9.79 10.16 -27.12
CA CYS A 461 -10.10 11.52 -27.55
C CYS A 461 -10.53 11.66 -29.01
N ASP A 462 -10.18 10.69 -29.85
CA ASP A 462 -10.60 10.69 -31.26
C ASP A 462 -12.03 10.14 -31.46
N GLY A 463 -12.58 9.48 -30.44
CA GLY A 463 -13.92 8.91 -30.39
C GLY A 463 -14.12 7.69 -31.28
N VAL A 464 -13.05 6.99 -31.67
CA VAL A 464 -13.07 5.83 -32.54
C VAL A 464 -12.29 4.69 -31.89
N ALA A 465 -12.95 3.57 -31.60
CA ALA A 465 -12.26 2.39 -31.09
C ALA A 465 -11.08 2.01 -31.99
N SER A 466 -9.95 1.63 -31.40
CA SER A 466 -8.74 1.20 -32.10
C SER A 466 -9.00 0.19 -33.22
N ILE A 467 -9.94 -0.75 -33.02
CA ILE A 467 -10.29 -1.77 -34.03
C ILE A 467 -10.91 -1.20 -35.31
N ASP A 468 -11.54 -0.03 -35.22
CA ASP A 468 -12.22 0.65 -36.32
C ASP A 468 -11.33 1.72 -36.97
N GLU A 469 -10.12 1.93 -36.45
CA GLU A 469 -9.22 2.94 -36.95
C GLU A 469 -8.51 2.59 -38.29
N PRO A 470 -8.27 3.58 -39.16
CA PRO A 470 -7.52 3.39 -40.39
C PRO A 470 -6.06 2.98 -40.15
N GLY A 471 -5.78 1.68 -40.29
CA GLY A 471 -4.43 1.13 -40.10
C GLY A 471 -4.36 0.05 -39.03
N TYR A 472 -5.47 -0.23 -38.35
CA TYR A 472 -5.57 -1.34 -37.40
C TYR A 472 -5.19 -2.68 -38.04
N ASP A 473 -4.37 -3.44 -37.32
CA ASP A 473 -3.98 -4.82 -37.64
C ASP A 473 -4.22 -5.70 -36.40
N PRO A 474 -5.16 -6.65 -36.44
CA PRO A 474 -5.53 -7.46 -35.28
C PRO A 474 -4.40 -8.36 -34.74
N ILE A 475 -3.35 -8.62 -35.54
CA ILE A 475 -2.20 -9.43 -35.12
C ILE A 475 -1.17 -8.55 -34.42
N THR A 476 -0.87 -7.41 -35.02
CA THR A 476 0.12 -6.47 -34.48
C THR A 476 -0.52 -5.43 -33.58
N ARG A 477 -1.82 -5.55 -33.21
CA ARG A 477 -2.69 -4.54 -32.54
C ARG A 477 -2.02 -3.16 -32.52
N PRO A 478 -1.84 -2.52 -33.68
CA PRO A 478 -1.32 -1.18 -33.72
C PRO A 478 -2.42 -0.31 -33.13
N ASP A 479 -1.97 0.62 -32.32
CA ASP A 479 -2.66 1.78 -31.77
C ASP A 479 -2.46 2.89 -32.82
N PRO A 480 -3.34 3.01 -33.83
CA PRO A 480 -3.07 3.83 -35.00
C PRO A 480 -3.20 5.33 -34.71
N ALA A 481 -4.07 5.73 -33.78
CA ALA A 481 -4.26 7.09 -33.29
C ALA A 481 -3.22 7.48 -32.23
N GLY A 482 -2.62 6.50 -31.55
CA GLY A 482 -1.57 6.72 -30.57
C GLY A 482 -2.10 7.04 -29.16
N ASP A 483 -3.32 6.65 -28.87
CA ASP A 483 -4.06 6.97 -27.65
C ASP A 483 -4.50 5.74 -26.84
N ASP A 484 -4.14 4.50 -27.24
CA ASP A 484 -4.25 3.31 -26.37
C ASP A 484 -3.54 3.56 -25.04
N TYR A 485 -4.24 3.40 -23.92
CA TYR A 485 -3.66 3.47 -22.59
C TYR A 485 -2.79 2.25 -22.28
N ASP A 486 -1.57 2.51 -21.82
CA ASP A 486 -0.69 1.50 -21.26
C ASP A 486 0.27 2.14 -20.26
N TRP A 487 0.27 1.66 -19.01
CA TRP A 487 1.06 2.27 -17.94
C TRP A 487 2.57 2.37 -18.24
N TYR A 488 3.10 1.50 -19.09
CA TYR A 488 4.52 1.44 -19.44
C TYR A 488 4.85 2.27 -20.68
N ARG A 489 3.99 2.23 -21.70
CA ARG A 489 4.24 2.78 -23.04
C ARG A 489 3.56 4.12 -23.27
N ASN A 490 2.29 4.21 -22.88
CA ASN A 490 1.44 5.36 -23.09
C ASN A 490 0.58 5.62 -21.84
N PRO A 491 1.19 6.03 -20.72
CA PRO A 491 0.48 6.24 -19.45
C PRO A 491 -0.49 7.43 -19.44
N LEU A 492 -0.58 8.18 -20.54
CA LEU A 492 -1.55 9.26 -20.76
C LEU A 492 -2.49 8.95 -21.94
N GLY A 493 -2.47 7.73 -22.45
CA GLY A 493 -3.46 7.28 -23.43
C GLY A 493 -4.88 7.44 -22.87
N THR A 494 -5.80 7.74 -23.75
CA THR A 494 -7.21 8.01 -23.45
C THR A 494 -8.10 6.83 -23.76
N GLU A 495 -7.77 5.97 -24.75
CA GLU A 495 -8.54 4.75 -25.02
C GLU A 495 -8.18 3.65 -24.01
N GLY A 496 -9.19 3.08 -23.35
CA GLY A 496 -9.05 2.00 -22.38
C GLY A 496 -8.44 2.45 -21.04
N ASN A 497 -8.62 3.71 -20.66
CA ASN A 497 -8.07 4.28 -19.42
C ASN A 497 -9.06 4.27 -18.24
N TRP A 498 -10.29 3.78 -18.47
CA TRP A 498 -11.41 3.66 -17.53
C TRP A 498 -11.98 4.98 -17.02
N MET A 499 -11.67 6.08 -17.68
CA MET A 499 -12.14 7.42 -17.38
C MET A 499 -12.80 7.99 -18.63
N PHE A 500 -13.74 8.91 -18.43
CA PHE A 500 -14.38 9.62 -19.50
C PHE A 500 -13.50 10.80 -19.89
N ASP A 501 -13.04 10.81 -21.13
CA ASP A 501 -12.23 11.87 -21.72
C ASP A 501 -13.12 12.78 -22.58
N GLY A 502 -13.64 13.83 -21.95
CA GLY A 502 -14.51 14.80 -22.60
C GLY A 502 -13.76 15.76 -23.51
N ALA A 503 -14.51 16.56 -24.28
CA ALA A 503 -13.92 17.54 -25.21
C ALA A 503 -12.90 18.48 -24.55
N ASN A 504 -13.07 18.84 -23.27
CA ASN A 504 -12.12 19.71 -22.57
C ASN A 504 -10.80 19.00 -22.25
N ASP A 505 -10.85 17.71 -21.94
CA ASP A 505 -9.68 16.87 -21.67
C ASP A 505 -8.92 16.61 -22.99
N CYS A 506 -9.66 16.52 -24.10
CA CYS A 506 -9.15 16.32 -25.46
C CYS A 506 -8.70 17.60 -26.19
N GLY A 507 -8.53 18.72 -25.48
CA GLY A 507 -8.02 19.96 -26.08
C GLY A 507 -9.03 20.79 -26.87
N GLY A 508 -10.33 20.52 -26.72
CA GLY A 508 -11.46 21.32 -27.18
C GLY A 508 -12.15 20.84 -28.46
N ASP A 509 -11.55 19.88 -29.17
CA ASP A 509 -12.11 19.21 -30.35
C ASP A 509 -12.11 17.70 -30.10
N GLY A 510 -13.25 17.01 -30.27
CA GLY A 510 -13.34 15.55 -30.02
C GLY A 510 -13.85 15.21 -28.62
N GLY A 511 -13.48 14.04 -28.13
CA GLY A 511 -13.94 13.44 -26.88
C GLY A 511 -14.75 12.16 -27.10
N GLU A 512 -14.87 11.39 -26.03
CA GLU A 512 -15.46 10.06 -26.07
C GLU A 512 -16.98 10.10 -26.33
N PRO A 513 -17.52 9.12 -27.08
CA PRO A 513 -18.95 8.95 -27.23
C PRO A 513 -19.60 8.59 -25.89
N TRP A 514 -20.69 9.26 -25.55
CA TRP A 514 -21.50 8.96 -24.36
C TRP A 514 -22.98 9.15 -24.63
N GLN A 515 -23.82 8.61 -23.75
CA GLN A 515 -25.28 8.68 -23.85
C GLN A 515 -25.86 9.37 -22.62
N ASP A 516 -26.62 10.45 -22.85
CA ASP A 516 -27.34 11.24 -21.84
C ASP A 516 -28.60 10.51 -21.40
N LEU A 517 -28.40 9.39 -20.69
CA LEU A 517 -29.42 8.44 -20.25
C LEU A 517 -29.55 8.40 -18.73
N GLY A 518 -28.78 9.22 -18.01
CA GLY A 518 -28.65 9.11 -16.56
C GLY A 518 -27.81 7.90 -16.13
N LEU A 519 -27.60 7.80 -14.83
CA LEU A 519 -26.74 6.76 -14.23
C LEU A 519 -27.31 5.35 -14.41
N ASP A 520 -28.63 5.20 -14.50
CA ASP A 520 -29.25 3.87 -14.73
C ASP A 520 -29.10 3.36 -16.18
N GLY A 521 -28.65 4.22 -17.10
CA GLY A 521 -28.41 3.88 -18.51
C GLY A 521 -29.67 3.63 -19.34
N VAL A 522 -30.87 3.92 -18.83
CA VAL A 522 -32.15 3.61 -19.48
C VAL A 522 -32.92 4.88 -19.84
N ALA A 523 -33.24 5.03 -21.13
CA ALA A 523 -33.96 6.22 -21.61
C ALA A 523 -35.38 6.37 -21.04
N GLY A 524 -35.68 7.56 -20.52
CA GLY A 524 -36.98 8.04 -20.10
C GLY A 524 -37.41 7.55 -18.72
N THR A 525 -36.47 7.22 -17.85
CA THR A 525 -36.76 6.75 -16.49
C THR A 525 -37.05 7.93 -15.55
N PRO A 526 -37.85 7.74 -14.50
CA PRO A 526 -38.17 8.84 -13.60
C PRO A 526 -36.94 9.28 -12.81
N GLN A 527 -36.56 10.55 -12.96
CA GLN A 527 -35.49 11.19 -12.19
C GLN A 527 -35.85 11.29 -10.70
N PHE A 528 -34.85 11.49 -9.82
CA PHE A 528 -35.08 11.76 -8.40
C PHE A 528 -36.12 12.87 -8.14
N ALA A 529 -36.10 13.95 -8.93
CA ALA A 529 -37.03 15.06 -8.79
C ALA A 529 -38.50 14.69 -9.04
N ASP A 530 -38.74 13.62 -9.79
CA ASP A 530 -40.05 13.08 -10.14
C ASP A 530 -40.43 11.83 -9.32
N GLY A 531 -39.60 11.46 -8.33
CA GLY A 531 -39.84 10.36 -7.41
C GLY A 531 -39.36 8.99 -7.89
N GLY A 532 -38.46 8.95 -8.89
CA GLY A 532 -37.69 7.73 -9.20
C GLY A 532 -36.28 7.77 -8.63
N TYR A 533 -35.36 7.05 -9.27
CA TYR A 533 -34.03 6.75 -8.75
C TYR A 533 -32.89 7.17 -9.69
N ASP A 534 -33.21 7.72 -10.85
CA ASP A 534 -32.19 8.11 -11.82
C ASP A 534 -31.68 9.54 -11.61
N TYR A 535 -30.44 9.77 -12.05
CA TYR A 535 -29.71 11.02 -11.98
C TYR A 535 -28.99 11.30 -13.29
N GLY A 536 -29.23 12.47 -13.86
CA GLY A 536 -28.41 13.02 -14.93
C GLY A 536 -29.15 13.10 -16.27
N GLU A 537 -30.20 12.30 -16.49
CA GLU A 537 -30.81 12.17 -17.80
C GLU A 537 -31.30 13.51 -18.40
N GLY A 538 -30.89 13.75 -19.64
CA GLY A 538 -31.33 14.85 -20.48
C GLY A 538 -30.72 16.19 -20.10
N ASN A 539 -29.64 16.22 -19.31
CA ASN A 539 -29.02 17.45 -18.84
C ASN A 539 -27.95 18.01 -19.82
N GLY A 540 -27.56 17.22 -20.83
CA GLY A 540 -26.62 17.60 -21.87
C GLY A 540 -25.13 17.61 -21.45
N GLN A 541 -24.77 16.95 -20.35
CA GLN A 541 -23.39 16.73 -19.91
C GLN A 541 -23.19 15.30 -19.40
N PHE A 542 -22.00 14.75 -19.56
CA PHE A 542 -21.67 13.45 -18.97
C PHE A 542 -21.64 13.54 -17.44
N ASP A 543 -22.34 12.62 -16.78
CA ASP A 543 -22.32 12.51 -15.33
C ASP A 543 -21.65 11.23 -14.82
N TYR A 544 -20.73 11.42 -13.88
CA TYR A 544 -20.34 10.38 -12.95
C TYR A 544 -21.34 10.29 -11.80
N ASN A 545 -21.46 9.11 -11.20
CA ASN A 545 -21.87 9.03 -9.80
C ASN A 545 -20.96 9.99 -8.98
N PRO A 546 -21.52 10.99 -8.27
CA PRO A 546 -20.73 11.95 -7.51
C PRO A 546 -19.74 11.34 -6.51
N ASN A 547 -20.00 10.12 -6.03
CA ASN A 547 -19.07 9.39 -5.16
C ASN A 547 -17.87 8.83 -5.95
N VAL A 548 -18.04 8.39 -7.19
CA VAL A 548 -16.92 7.98 -8.09
C VAL A 548 -15.98 9.16 -8.34
N ALA A 549 -16.53 10.36 -8.59
CA ALA A 549 -15.73 11.57 -8.73
C ALA A 549 -14.86 11.86 -7.47
N ARG A 550 -15.38 11.60 -6.26
CA ARG A 550 -14.62 11.76 -5.01
C ARG A 550 -13.43 10.81 -4.92
N PHE A 551 -13.55 9.58 -5.41
CA PHE A 551 -12.42 8.65 -5.48
C PHE A 551 -11.34 9.16 -6.45
N PHE A 552 -11.74 9.69 -7.61
CA PHE A 552 -10.79 10.24 -8.59
C PHE A 552 -10.05 11.47 -8.04
N GLU A 553 -10.74 12.37 -7.33
CA GLU A 553 -10.14 13.51 -6.64
C GLU A 553 -9.07 13.13 -5.61
N ARG A 554 -9.08 11.87 -5.14
CA ARG A 554 -8.15 11.34 -4.13
C ARG A 554 -7.10 10.40 -4.70
N THR A 555 -7.05 10.25 -6.02
CA THR A 555 -6.02 9.43 -6.67
C THR A 555 -4.70 10.18 -6.72
N GLY A 556 -3.67 9.64 -6.07
CA GLY A 556 -2.35 10.26 -5.98
C GLY A 556 -1.72 10.58 -7.35
N GLY A 557 -1.87 9.68 -8.33
CA GLY A 557 -1.39 9.90 -9.71
C GLY A 557 -2.09 11.06 -10.43
N LEU A 558 -3.41 11.20 -10.27
CA LEU A 558 -4.18 12.30 -10.87
C LEU A 558 -3.90 13.63 -10.17
N LEU A 559 -3.76 13.63 -8.84
CA LEU A 559 -3.31 14.81 -8.09
C LEU A 559 -1.92 15.27 -8.54
N TYR A 560 -0.99 14.32 -8.71
CA TYR A 560 0.35 14.62 -9.19
C TYR A 560 0.36 15.30 -10.57
N LEU A 561 -0.46 14.83 -11.51
CA LEU A 561 -0.52 15.40 -12.86
C LEU A 561 -1.08 16.84 -12.88
N LYS A 562 -1.90 17.21 -11.88
CA LYS A 562 -2.42 18.58 -11.71
C LYS A 562 -1.37 19.56 -11.15
N LEU A 563 -0.26 19.08 -10.59
CA LEU A 563 0.78 19.93 -10.03
C LEU A 563 1.64 20.62 -11.12
N PRO A 564 2.09 21.85 -10.89
CA PRO A 564 3.09 22.50 -11.73
C PRO A 564 4.38 21.67 -11.88
N PRO A 565 5.08 21.73 -13.03
CA PRO A 565 6.32 20.97 -13.26
C PRO A 565 7.39 21.11 -12.16
N GLU A 566 7.54 22.29 -11.58
CA GLU A 566 8.49 22.57 -10.50
C GLU A 566 8.15 21.85 -9.19
N GLU A 567 6.87 21.73 -8.85
CA GLU A 567 6.41 21.00 -7.66
C GLU A 567 6.53 19.50 -7.88
N ARG A 568 6.17 19.03 -9.07
CA ARG A 568 6.37 17.64 -9.51
C ARG A 568 7.83 17.22 -9.36
N ALA A 569 8.78 18.02 -9.85
CA ALA A 569 10.21 17.71 -9.79
C ALA A 569 10.77 17.54 -8.35
N ARG A 570 10.11 18.12 -7.34
CA ARG A 570 10.51 18.00 -5.92
C ARG A 570 10.09 16.66 -5.31
N MET A 571 8.98 16.08 -5.78
CA MET A 571 8.40 14.85 -5.24
C MET A 571 9.36 13.66 -5.32
N ARG A 572 9.29 12.80 -4.31
CA ARG A 572 10.07 11.56 -4.23
C ARG A 572 9.15 10.47 -3.72
N VAL A 573 9.03 9.40 -4.48
CA VAL A 573 8.06 8.33 -4.22
C VAL A 573 8.77 6.99 -4.07
N TRP A 574 8.39 6.22 -3.06
CA TRP A 574 8.72 4.80 -2.97
C TRP A 574 7.42 4.04 -2.80
N THR A 575 7.08 3.17 -3.74
CA THR A 575 5.94 2.28 -3.58
C THR A 575 6.35 0.83 -3.71
N ASP A 576 5.58 -0.06 -3.08
CA ASP A 576 5.68 -1.49 -3.31
C ASP A 576 4.31 -2.14 -3.52
N GLY A 577 4.33 -3.37 -4.05
CA GLY A 577 3.13 -4.18 -4.22
C GLY A 577 3.47 -5.64 -4.49
N GLY A 578 2.71 -6.54 -3.87
CA GLY A 578 2.84 -7.97 -4.10
C GLY A 578 2.25 -8.36 -5.45
N ILE A 579 2.97 -9.16 -6.25
CA ILE A 579 2.49 -9.61 -7.58
C ILE A 579 1.29 -10.57 -7.52
N ARG A 580 0.89 -10.99 -6.32
CA ARG A 580 -0.29 -11.81 -6.02
C ARG A 580 -1.14 -11.20 -4.91
N ASP A 581 -1.00 -9.89 -4.70
CA ASP A 581 -1.79 -9.16 -3.72
C ASP A 581 -3.29 -9.27 -4.03
N ILE A 582 -4.10 -9.50 -3.01
CA ILE A 582 -5.54 -9.76 -3.11
C ILE A 582 -6.36 -8.59 -3.71
N PHE A 583 -5.82 -7.37 -3.66
CA PHE A 583 -6.42 -6.17 -4.22
C PHE A 583 -5.67 -5.64 -5.45
N ASN A 584 -4.82 -6.48 -6.07
CA ASN A 584 -4.00 -6.11 -7.22
C ASN A 584 -3.09 -4.88 -6.97
N PHE A 585 -2.52 -4.71 -5.77
CA PHE A 585 -1.70 -3.52 -5.48
C PHE A 585 -0.42 -3.40 -6.31
N ALA A 586 0.13 -4.50 -6.85
CA ALA A 586 1.18 -4.39 -7.88
C ALA A 586 0.65 -3.79 -9.19
N THR A 587 -0.58 -4.12 -9.58
CA THR A 587 -1.24 -3.57 -10.78
C THR A 587 -1.61 -2.11 -10.59
N ALA A 588 -2.24 -1.74 -9.47
CA ALA A 588 -2.52 -0.34 -9.13
C ALA A 588 -1.21 0.48 -9.07
N GLY A 589 -0.14 -0.09 -8.50
CA GLY A 589 1.19 0.53 -8.51
C GLY A 589 1.77 0.75 -9.91
N ASN A 590 1.55 -0.17 -10.86
CA ASN A 590 1.98 0.02 -12.26
C ASN A 590 1.36 1.31 -12.84
N HIS A 591 0.04 1.50 -12.68
CA HIS A 591 -0.69 2.66 -13.21
C HIS A 591 -0.23 3.99 -12.61
N TRP A 592 -0.13 4.06 -11.27
CA TRP A 592 0.34 5.27 -10.62
C TRP A 592 1.77 5.63 -11.05
N MET A 593 2.67 4.65 -11.08
CA MET A 593 4.07 4.90 -11.44
C MET A 593 4.22 5.25 -12.93
N GLY A 594 3.35 4.72 -13.80
CA GLY A 594 3.20 5.17 -15.18
C GLY A 594 2.85 6.66 -15.26
N ARG A 595 1.85 7.13 -14.51
CA ARG A 595 1.47 8.55 -14.43
C ARG A 595 2.60 9.44 -13.89
N LEU A 596 3.37 8.96 -12.91
CA LEU A 596 4.55 9.69 -12.42
C LEU A 596 5.62 9.85 -13.52
N GLN A 597 5.92 8.77 -14.25
CA GLN A 597 6.86 8.79 -15.37
C GLN A 597 6.39 9.76 -16.46
N ALA A 598 5.10 9.71 -16.81
CA ALA A 598 4.49 10.61 -17.79
C ALA A 598 4.60 12.09 -17.39
N GLY A 599 4.44 12.38 -16.10
CA GLY A 599 4.62 13.72 -15.57
C GLY A 599 6.09 14.11 -15.30
N GLY A 600 7.06 13.35 -15.80
CA GLY A 600 8.49 13.72 -15.83
C GLY A 600 9.35 13.13 -14.70
N GLN A 601 8.82 12.30 -13.80
CA GLN A 601 9.67 11.59 -12.83
C GLN A 601 10.62 10.62 -13.54
N ASN A 602 11.73 10.26 -12.89
CA ASN A 602 12.56 9.13 -13.31
C ASN A 602 12.19 7.89 -12.51
N VAL A 603 11.27 7.09 -13.06
CA VAL A 603 10.74 5.90 -12.40
C VAL A 603 11.65 4.70 -12.66
N ARG A 604 12.05 4.04 -11.58
CA ARG A 604 12.68 2.72 -11.62
C ARG A 604 11.76 1.67 -11.01
N VAL A 605 11.61 0.56 -11.72
CA VAL A 605 10.83 -0.59 -11.27
C VAL A 605 11.79 -1.75 -11.00
N TYR A 606 11.64 -2.40 -9.85
CA TYR A 606 12.44 -3.55 -9.47
C TYR A 606 11.52 -4.75 -9.19
N ASP A 607 11.80 -5.86 -9.84
CA ASP A 607 11.13 -7.14 -9.62
C ASP A 607 11.92 -7.94 -8.58
N ASP A 608 11.41 -7.94 -7.36
CA ASP A 608 11.97 -8.56 -6.18
C ASP A 608 13.20 -7.83 -5.58
N PHE A 609 13.41 -8.06 -4.28
CA PHE A 609 14.48 -7.49 -3.48
C PHE A 609 15.87 -7.84 -3.99
N GLY A 610 16.05 -9.01 -4.61
CA GLY A 610 17.34 -9.42 -5.18
C GLY A 610 17.83 -8.55 -6.34
N ARG A 611 16.99 -7.66 -6.88
CA ARG A 611 17.39 -6.66 -7.89
C ARG A 611 17.96 -5.39 -7.28
N ILE A 612 17.69 -5.16 -6.01
CA ILE A 612 18.18 -4.00 -5.23
C ILE A 612 19.31 -4.43 -4.30
N LEU A 613 19.18 -5.61 -3.69
CA LEU A 613 20.09 -6.15 -2.70
C LEU A 613 21.07 -7.13 -3.38
N PRO A 614 22.38 -7.05 -3.10
CA PRO A 614 23.38 -8.00 -3.61
C PRO A 614 23.29 -9.39 -2.93
N THR A 615 22.17 -9.71 -2.28
CA THR A 615 21.90 -10.95 -1.56
C THR A 615 20.75 -11.70 -2.21
N SER A 616 20.63 -13.00 -1.93
CA SER A 616 19.46 -13.80 -2.37
C SER A 616 18.14 -13.12 -1.96
N PRO A 617 17.09 -13.14 -2.80
CA PRO A 617 15.74 -12.66 -2.42
C PRO A 617 15.20 -13.26 -1.12
N SER A 618 15.66 -14.47 -0.78
CA SER A 618 15.30 -15.20 0.43
C SER A 618 16.12 -14.85 1.68
N ALA A 619 17.10 -13.95 1.58
CA ALA A 619 17.91 -13.52 2.72
C ALA A 619 17.35 -12.22 3.33
N PRO A 620 17.28 -12.12 4.68
CA PRO A 620 16.92 -10.86 5.33
C PRO A 620 18.00 -9.80 5.08
N TYR A 621 17.58 -8.55 4.84
CA TYR A 621 18.45 -7.40 4.55
C TYR A 621 19.65 -7.26 5.50
N PHE A 622 19.45 -7.52 6.80
CA PHE A 622 20.48 -7.46 7.84
C PHE A 622 21.62 -8.49 7.70
N ALA A 623 21.46 -9.51 6.84
CA ALA A 623 22.51 -10.49 6.57
C ALA A 623 23.58 -9.97 5.58
N SER A 624 23.40 -8.78 5.02
CA SER A 624 24.41 -8.13 4.20
C SER A 624 25.36 -7.30 5.07
N ASP A 625 26.65 -7.61 5.06
CA ASP A 625 27.70 -6.85 5.78
C ASP A 625 27.96 -5.43 5.19
N ARG A 626 26.99 -4.86 4.46
CA ARG A 626 27.17 -3.65 3.65
C ARG A 626 25.94 -2.75 3.65
N TYR A 627 25.87 -1.87 4.64
CA TYR A 627 25.11 -0.60 4.56
C TYR A 627 25.84 0.43 3.67
N LEU A 628 26.40 -0.01 2.53
CA LEU A 628 27.30 0.78 1.69
C LEU A 628 26.65 1.16 0.35
N ASP A 629 25.89 2.25 0.36
CA ASP A 629 25.56 3.12 -0.80
C ASP A 629 25.16 2.46 -2.15
N PRO A 630 24.25 1.46 -2.22
CA PRO A 630 23.54 1.19 -3.46
C PRO A 630 22.32 2.12 -3.63
N PHE A 631 21.76 2.63 -2.53
CA PHE A 631 20.47 3.33 -2.52
C PHE A 631 20.51 4.76 -3.05
N GLY A 632 21.64 5.47 -2.99
CA GLY A 632 21.83 6.79 -3.61
C GLY A 632 21.70 6.75 -5.14
N GLN A 633 21.84 5.57 -5.74
CA GLN A 633 21.87 5.36 -7.19
C GLN A 633 20.55 4.83 -7.78
N LEU A 634 19.61 4.38 -6.95
CA LEU A 634 18.37 3.70 -7.39
C LEU A 634 17.36 4.60 -8.11
N GLY A 635 17.46 5.93 -8.02
CA GLY A 635 16.51 6.84 -8.68
C GLY A 635 15.67 7.69 -7.72
N GLN A 636 14.75 8.50 -8.28
CA GLN A 636 13.92 9.46 -7.54
C GLN A 636 12.53 8.92 -7.19
N SER A 637 12.00 8.03 -8.04
CA SER A 637 10.72 7.36 -7.83
C SER A 637 10.92 5.86 -8.05
N ILE A 638 10.64 5.06 -7.01
CA ILE A 638 10.90 3.63 -7.00
C ILE A 638 9.60 2.87 -6.88
N PHE A 639 9.47 1.82 -7.69
CA PHE A 639 8.45 0.80 -7.52
C PHE A 639 9.10 -0.56 -7.32
N LEU A 640 8.82 -1.21 -6.19
CA LEU A 640 9.23 -2.58 -5.92
C LEU A 640 8.04 -3.53 -6.06
N ARG A 641 8.12 -4.47 -7.00
CA ARG A 641 7.15 -5.55 -7.17
C ARG A 641 7.72 -6.81 -6.55
N TYR A 642 7.18 -7.27 -5.42
CA TYR A 642 7.74 -8.41 -4.71
C TYR A 642 6.97 -9.71 -4.98
N GLY A 643 7.72 -10.81 -5.03
CA GLY A 643 7.26 -12.16 -5.33
C GLY A 643 7.89 -12.71 -6.61
N ASP A 644 8.21 -14.00 -6.62
CA ASP A 644 8.79 -14.67 -7.77
C ASP A 644 7.67 -15.19 -8.69
N PRO A 645 7.51 -14.64 -9.90
CA PRO A 645 6.43 -15.04 -10.82
C PRO A 645 6.56 -16.49 -11.32
N ASN A 646 7.72 -17.13 -11.16
CA ASN A 646 7.97 -18.49 -11.64
C ASN A 646 7.74 -19.56 -10.56
N LEU A 647 7.37 -19.18 -9.34
CA LEU A 647 7.05 -20.16 -8.29
C LEU A 647 5.77 -20.94 -8.64
N PRO A 648 5.78 -22.28 -8.50
CA PRO A 648 4.59 -23.08 -8.63
C PRO A 648 3.52 -22.67 -7.60
N GLU A 649 2.25 -22.83 -7.99
CA GLU A 649 1.11 -22.44 -7.15
C GLU A 649 1.10 -23.05 -5.76
N GLU A 650 1.39 -24.35 -5.67
CA GLU A 650 1.49 -25.06 -4.40
C GLU A 650 2.54 -24.45 -3.47
N VAL A 651 3.64 -23.94 -4.03
CA VAL A 651 4.74 -23.39 -3.24
C VAL A 651 4.42 -21.98 -2.75
N TRP A 652 4.01 -21.08 -3.64
CA TRP A 652 3.77 -19.70 -3.22
C TRP A 652 2.57 -19.59 -2.27
N ARG A 653 1.53 -20.42 -2.41
CA ARG A 653 0.39 -20.47 -1.46
C ARG A 653 0.78 -20.96 -0.07
N GLN A 654 1.89 -21.70 0.07
CA GLN A 654 2.39 -22.17 1.37
C GLN A 654 3.33 -21.14 2.02
N THR A 655 4.06 -20.36 1.22
CA THR A 655 5.02 -19.37 1.70
C THR A 655 4.44 -17.95 1.78
N ASN A 656 3.28 -17.71 1.17
CA ASN A 656 2.66 -16.41 0.92
C ASN A 656 3.52 -15.50 0.02
N ASP A 657 4.30 -16.08 -0.90
CA ASP A 657 5.21 -15.30 -1.76
C ASP A 657 4.45 -14.36 -2.71
N GLY A 658 4.73 -13.06 -2.61
CA GLY A 658 4.09 -12.04 -3.41
C GLY A 658 2.63 -11.75 -3.05
N GLU A 659 2.08 -12.36 -1.98
CA GLU A 659 0.75 -12.04 -1.48
C GLU A 659 0.73 -10.68 -0.72
N HIS A 660 -0.41 -10.34 -0.09
CA HIS A 660 -0.68 -9.01 0.48
C HIS A 660 0.38 -8.48 1.47
N VAL A 661 0.89 -9.32 2.38
CA VAL A 661 2.07 -8.98 3.21
C VAL A 661 3.36 -9.54 2.61
N GLY A 662 3.26 -10.68 1.93
CA GLY A 662 4.39 -11.48 1.46
C GLY A 662 4.90 -12.50 2.49
N THR A 663 6.03 -13.11 2.20
CA THR A 663 6.78 -13.93 3.16
C THR A 663 7.29 -13.07 4.33
N THR A 664 7.70 -13.67 5.45
CA THR A 664 8.32 -12.94 6.57
C THR A 664 9.54 -12.11 6.13
N VAL A 665 10.33 -12.64 5.18
CA VAL A 665 11.51 -11.93 4.65
C VAL A 665 11.09 -10.75 3.79
N GLN A 666 10.06 -10.91 2.95
CA GLN A 666 9.50 -9.82 2.15
C GLN A 666 8.98 -8.71 3.07
N ALA A 667 8.15 -9.04 4.07
CA ALA A 667 7.61 -8.08 5.03
C ALA A 667 8.70 -7.22 5.70
N VAL A 668 9.79 -7.84 6.15
CA VAL A 668 10.93 -7.11 6.74
C VAL A 668 11.64 -6.24 5.71
N ASN A 669 11.96 -6.79 4.53
CA ASN A 669 12.71 -6.07 3.52
C ASN A 669 11.94 -4.85 2.96
N ARG A 670 10.60 -4.91 2.89
CA ARG A 670 9.74 -3.78 2.47
C ARG A 670 10.05 -2.52 3.29
N PHE A 671 10.07 -2.63 4.61
CA PHE A 671 10.40 -1.50 5.49
C PHE A 671 11.87 -1.10 5.39
N LEU A 672 12.79 -2.06 5.48
CA LEU A 672 14.22 -1.73 5.60
C LEU A 672 14.77 -1.06 4.33
N THR A 673 14.37 -1.55 3.16
CA THR A 673 14.81 -0.97 1.88
C THR A 673 14.23 0.42 1.64
N MET A 674 12.95 0.63 1.99
CA MET A 674 12.32 1.95 1.97
C MET A 674 13.02 2.92 2.93
N TYR A 675 13.34 2.50 4.16
CA TYR A 675 13.97 3.35 5.18
C TYR A 675 15.38 3.73 4.77
N ASP A 676 16.14 2.76 4.26
CA ASP A 676 17.49 3.03 3.74
C ASP A 676 17.43 3.99 2.54
N TRP A 677 16.50 3.80 1.62
CA TRP A 677 16.31 4.71 0.49
C TRP A 677 16.03 6.16 0.91
N LEU A 678 15.12 6.35 1.88
CA LEU A 678 14.75 7.65 2.43
C LEU A 678 15.92 8.31 3.16
N HIS A 679 16.60 7.58 4.05
CA HIS A 679 17.66 8.16 4.86
C HIS A 679 18.89 8.56 4.04
N ASN A 680 19.08 8.03 2.84
CA ASN A 680 20.15 8.43 1.93
C ASN A 680 19.83 9.70 1.11
N ARG A 681 18.71 10.40 1.36
CA ARG A 681 18.24 11.53 0.51
C ARG A 681 17.89 12.82 1.24
N TRP A 682 17.79 12.80 2.57
CA TRP A 682 17.74 14.02 3.36
C TRP A 682 19.16 14.54 3.59
N GLU A 683 19.34 15.85 3.45
CA GLU A 683 20.59 16.52 3.75
C GLU A 683 20.67 16.92 5.22
N HIS A 684 21.89 17.18 5.71
CA HIS A 684 22.16 17.66 7.07
C HIS A 684 21.59 16.77 8.20
N LEU A 685 21.43 15.48 7.94
CA LEU A 685 21.02 14.51 8.94
C LEU A 685 22.15 14.14 9.91
N HIS A 686 21.76 13.84 11.15
CA HIS A 686 22.69 13.40 12.19
C HIS A 686 22.89 11.87 12.15
N TYR A 687 24.07 11.44 11.69
CA TYR A 687 24.53 10.06 11.74
C TYR A 687 25.53 9.85 12.88
N GLY A 688 25.64 8.61 13.35
CA GLY A 688 26.69 8.19 14.28
C GLY A 688 26.17 7.37 15.47
N PRO A 689 26.93 6.36 15.92
CA PRO A 689 26.46 5.41 16.89
C PRO A 689 26.16 6.07 18.23
N THR A 690 25.00 5.77 18.79
CA THR A 690 24.73 6.04 20.20
C THR A 690 25.37 4.90 20.99
N GLY A 691 26.45 5.15 21.73
CA GLY A 691 27.18 4.09 22.47
C GLY A 691 26.27 3.11 23.24
N SER A 692 26.74 1.90 23.52
CA SER A 692 25.92 0.84 24.15
C SER A 692 25.28 1.32 25.48
N GLY A 693 23.95 1.51 25.50
CA GLY A 693 23.20 1.91 26.69
C GLY A 693 22.12 2.97 26.48
N TYR A 694 22.03 3.61 25.30
CA TYR A 694 20.97 4.56 24.99
C TYR A 694 19.71 3.83 24.51
N GLY A 695 18.60 4.02 25.23
CA GLY A 695 17.30 3.50 24.84
C GLY A 695 16.59 4.42 23.83
N SER A 696 15.70 3.83 23.04
CA SER A 696 14.59 4.53 22.40
C SER A 696 13.36 4.36 23.29
N ARG A 697 12.51 5.38 23.34
CA ARG A 697 11.24 5.36 24.07
C ARG A 697 10.11 5.38 23.05
N SER A 698 9.11 4.53 23.27
CA SER A 698 7.90 4.46 22.48
C SER A 698 6.69 4.57 23.41
N GLU A 699 5.70 5.36 23.04
CA GLU A 699 4.47 5.57 23.81
C GLU A 699 3.27 5.75 22.88
N VAL A 700 2.08 5.45 23.39
CA VAL A 700 0.80 5.83 22.78
C VAL A 700 0.22 6.95 23.62
N VAL A 701 -0.09 8.06 22.97
CA VAL A 701 -0.61 9.29 23.59
C VAL A 701 -1.80 9.80 22.81
N ALA A 702 -2.56 10.70 23.42
CA ALA A 702 -3.67 11.39 22.77
C ALA A 702 -3.56 12.90 22.98
N PHE A 703 -4.15 13.66 22.06
CA PHE A 703 -4.35 15.09 22.24
C PHE A 703 -5.71 15.51 21.70
N GLN A 704 -6.27 16.58 22.26
CA GLN A 704 -7.51 17.16 21.76
C GLN A 704 -7.26 17.82 20.40
N SER A 705 -7.86 17.27 19.34
CA SER A 705 -7.74 17.81 17.99
C SER A 705 -8.85 18.83 17.71
N PRO A 706 -8.51 20.10 17.40
CA PRO A 706 -9.51 21.13 17.12
C PRO A 706 -10.42 20.83 15.92
N ARG A 707 -9.88 20.24 14.84
CA ARG A 707 -10.68 19.89 13.65
C ARG A 707 -11.47 18.60 13.85
N PHE A 708 -10.88 17.65 14.55
CA PHE A 708 -11.52 16.36 14.82
C PHE A 708 -12.60 16.44 15.91
N GLY A 709 -12.58 17.47 16.77
CA GLY A 709 -13.57 17.65 17.84
C GLY A 709 -13.40 16.74 19.06
N LYS A 710 -12.54 15.71 18.99
CA LYS A 710 -12.27 14.76 20.09
C LYS A 710 -10.78 14.47 20.28
N GLN A 711 -10.48 13.59 21.23
CA GLN A 711 -9.13 13.09 21.47
C GLN A 711 -8.67 12.27 20.25
N TYR A 712 -7.51 12.61 19.72
CA TYR A 712 -6.87 11.90 18.61
C TYR A 712 -5.62 11.18 19.12
N ARG A 713 -5.62 9.86 19.02
CA ARG A 713 -4.53 8.99 19.46
C ARG A 713 -3.43 8.90 18.42
N TYR A 714 -2.21 8.71 18.87
CA TYR A 714 -1.08 8.34 18.03
C TYR A 714 0.01 7.64 18.86
N ALA A 715 0.77 6.77 18.20
CA ALA A 715 2.01 6.24 18.75
C ALA A 715 3.20 7.10 18.30
N ILE A 716 4.15 7.30 19.20
CA ILE A 716 5.39 8.02 18.90
C ILE A 716 6.59 7.26 19.44
N THR A 717 7.60 7.09 18.59
CA THR A 717 8.89 6.52 18.94
C THR A 717 9.96 7.58 18.72
N VAL A 718 10.61 8.00 19.80
CA VAL A 718 11.73 8.95 19.75
C VAL A 718 13.05 8.23 19.49
N PRO A 719 14.02 8.85 18.81
CA PRO A 719 15.25 8.17 18.44
C PRO A 719 16.11 7.79 19.65
N PRO A 720 17.03 6.82 19.49
CA PRO A 720 17.99 6.47 20.52
C PRO A 720 18.75 7.69 21.06
N GLY A 721 18.80 7.81 22.39
CA GLY A 721 19.49 8.91 23.05
C GLY A 721 18.76 10.26 23.01
N TYR A 722 17.49 10.30 22.60
CA TYR A 722 16.69 11.53 22.61
C TYR A 722 16.73 12.21 23.99
N ASP A 723 16.42 11.49 25.07
CA ASP A 723 16.37 12.07 26.42
C ASP A 723 17.75 12.32 27.08
N ASP A 724 18.86 12.06 26.36
CA ASP A 724 20.20 12.36 26.87
C ASP A 724 20.42 13.88 26.93
N PRO A 725 20.82 14.44 28.08
CA PRO A 725 21.22 15.84 28.19
C PRO A 725 22.27 16.29 27.16
N ALA A 726 23.14 15.39 26.68
CA ALA A 726 24.11 15.68 25.63
C ALA A 726 23.44 16.03 24.28
N ASN A 727 22.26 15.45 24.01
CA ASN A 727 21.48 15.69 22.80
C ASN A 727 20.36 16.72 23.04
N ALA A 728 20.42 17.50 24.12
CA ALA A 728 19.34 18.43 24.51
C ALA A 728 18.92 19.41 23.40
N ASN A 729 19.87 19.81 22.54
CA ASN A 729 19.66 20.78 21.47
C ASN A 729 19.49 20.14 20.08
N GLU A 730 19.58 18.82 19.98
CA GLU A 730 19.46 18.12 18.69
C GLU A 730 18.00 18.05 18.24
N ARG A 731 17.79 18.11 16.92
CA ARG A 731 16.49 18.04 16.26
C ARG A 731 16.49 16.93 15.22
N TYR A 732 15.33 16.35 14.97
CA TYR A 732 15.21 15.11 14.20
C TYR A 732 14.15 15.24 13.09
N PRO A 733 14.36 14.58 11.93
CA PRO A 733 13.30 14.45 10.93
C PRO A 733 12.19 13.55 11.45
N VAL A 734 10.99 13.68 10.85
CA VAL A 734 9.80 12.93 11.24
C VAL A 734 9.38 11.96 10.13
N VAL A 735 9.18 10.70 10.47
CA VAL A 735 8.59 9.70 9.57
C VAL A 735 7.22 9.32 10.10
N LEU A 736 6.18 9.74 9.38
CA LEU A 736 4.80 9.35 9.63
C LEU A 736 4.57 7.96 9.01
N VAL A 737 4.00 7.01 9.76
CA VAL A 737 3.69 5.66 9.26
C VAL A 737 2.24 5.34 9.58
N LEU A 738 1.40 5.34 8.54
CA LEU A 738 -0.03 5.04 8.62
C LEU A 738 -0.26 3.52 8.62
N HIS A 739 -0.98 3.02 9.63
CA HIS A 739 -1.25 1.59 9.76
C HIS A 739 -2.28 1.07 8.75
N GLY A 740 -2.29 -0.26 8.59
CA GLY A 740 -3.23 -0.96 7.73
C GLY A 740 -4.62 -1.09 8.34
N TYR A 741 -5.53 -1.65 7.55
CA TYR A 741 -6.92 -1.89 7.93
C TYR A 741 -7.00 -2.86 9.12
N GLY A 742 -7.79 -2.53 10.14
CA GLY A 742 -7.96 -3.34 11.35
C GLY A 742 -6.76 -3.34 12.32
N GLN A 743 -5.77 -2.45 12.12
CA GLN A 743 -4.66 -2.21 13.05
C GLN A 743 -4.90 -0.92 13.84
N GLY A 744 -4.21 -0.74 14.96
CA GLY A 744 -4.12 0.52 15.71
C GLY A 744 -2.69 1.07 15.77
N PRO A 745 -2.48 2.28 16.34
CA PRO A 745 -1.16 2.90 16.43
C PRO A 745 -0.15 2.06 17.25
N GLU A 746 -0.60 1.29 18.23
CA GLU A 746 0.19 0.38 19.06
C GLU A 746 0.85 -0.76 18.26
N ASP A 747 0.21 -1.24 17.20
CA ASP A 747 0.73 -2.32 16.37
C ASP A 747 1.99 -1.87 15.60
N LEU A 748 2.02 -0.61 15.18
CA LEU A 748 3.17 0.00 14.52
C LEU A 748 4.26 0.47 15.50
N ALA A 749 3.88 0.85 16.73
CA ALA A 749 4.85 1.15 17.79
C ALA A 749 5.80 -0.04 18.02
N ALA A 750 5.26 -1.27 18.05
CA ALA A 750 6.05 -2.48 18.17
C ALA A 750 6.97 -2.71 16.94
N THR A 751 6.50 -2.37 15.75
CA THR A 751 7.26 -2.50 14.49
C THR A 751 8.44 -1.52 14.44
N SER A 752 8.34 -0.37 15.12
CA SER A 752 9.43 0.62 15.22
C SER A 752 10.70 0.07 15.88
N ALA A 753 10.61 -1.03 16.65
CA ALA A 753 11.77 -1.68 17.27
C ALA A 753 12.81 -2.18 16.25
N PHE A 754 12.39 -2.59 15.04
CA PHE A 754 13.31 -3.01 13.98
C PHE A 754 14.10 -1.85 13.38
N LEU A 755 13.61 -0.62 13.55
CA LEU A 755 14.22 0.60 13.01
C LEU A 755 15.22 1.22 13.98
N VAL A 756 15.06 0.93 15.27
CA VAL A 756 15.90 1.46 16.36
C VAL A 756 17.35 0.95 16.29
N ASP A 757 17.59 -0.32 15.97
CA ASP A 757 18.95 -0.88 15.92
C ASP A 757 19.83 -0.23 14.83
N PRO A 758 19.37 -0.07 13.57
CA PRO A 758 20.11 0.69 12.56
C PRO A 758 20.42 2.14 12.96
N MET A 759 19.48 2.84 13.62
CA MET A 759 19.73 4.19 14.15
C MET A 759 20.76 4.19 15.28
N THR A 760 20.71 3.19 16.17
CA THR A 760 21.64 3.03 17.29
C THR A 760 23.06 2.79 16.80
N ARG A 761 23.21 1.98 15.75
CA ARG A 761 24.50 1.69 15.09
C ARG A 761 25.00 2.83 14.21
N GLY A 762 24.14 3.80 13.90
CA GLY A 762 24.46 4.95 13.06
C GLY A 762 24.42 4.65 11.56
N TYR A 763 23.78 3.55 11.14
CA TYR A 763 23.54 3.26 9.72
C TYR A 763 22.46 4.17 9.14
N TRP A 764 21.43 4.45 9.94
CA TRP A 764 20.43 5.45 9.62
C TRP A 764 20.57 6.66 10.52
N ALA A 765 20.15 7.79 10.00
CA ALA A 765 20.01 8.98 10.82
C ALA A 765 18.94 8.76 11.88
N ARG A 766 19.13 9.39 13.04
CA ARG A 766 18.13 9.39 14.10
C ARG A 766 16.89 10.14 13.63
N SER A 767 15.72 9.51 13.72
CA SER A 767 14.42 10.10 13.35
C SER A 767 13.36 9.85 14.42
N ILE A 768 12.33 10.69 14.43
CA ILE A 768 11.10 10.48 15.20
C ILE A 768 10.14 9.72 14.29
N ILE A 769 9.56 8.63 14.78
CA ILE A 769 8.55 7.86 14.06
C ILE A 769 7.20 8.10 14.73
N VAL A 770 6.19 8.44 13.94
CA VAL A 770 4.83 8.72 14.41
C VAL A 770 3.84 7.85 13.65
N SER A 771 2.95 7.18 14.37
CA SER A 771 1.88 6.36 13.80
C SER A 771 0.54 6.88 14.30
N PRO A 772 -0.21 7.64 13.47
CA PRO A 772 -1.51 8.17 13.85
C PRO A 772 -2.53 7.05 13.97
N ASP A 773 -3.58 7.29 14.73
CA ASP A 773 -4.73 6.41 14.77
C ASP A 773 -5.61 6.61 13.52
N GLY A 774 -5.91 5.51 12.86
CA GLY A 774 -6.92 5.42 11.82
C GLY A 774 -7.84 4.22 12.04
N SER A 775 -7.80 3.63 13.23
CA SER A 775 -8.60 2.48 13.63
C SER A 775 -9.96 2.93 14.13
N CYS A 776 -10.97 2.09 13.93
CA CYS A 776 -12.33 2.36 14.42
C CYS A 776 -12.53 1.76 15.81
N GLY A 777 -11.75 2.21 16.79
CA GLY A 777 -12.04 1.87 18.17
C GLY A 777 -10.98 2.21 19.20
N ASP A 778 -11.49 2.46 20.41
CA ASP A 778 -10.75 2.88 21.60
C ASP A 778 -10.06 4.24 21.45
N SER A 779 -10.81 5.35 21.42
CA SER A 779 -10.21 6.67 21.68
C SER A 779 -9.78 6.85 23.15
N GLU A 780 -10.12 5.91 24.05
CA GLU A 780 -9.80 5.95 25.46
C GLU A 780 -8.39 5.42 25.76
N VAL A 781 -7.44 6.33 25.99
CA VAL A 781 -6.17 6.00 26.65
C VAL A 781 -6.40 5.91 28.16
N TYR A 782 -6.62 4.71 28.68
CA TYR A 782 -6.65 4.46 30.12
C TYR A 782 -5.23 4.38 30.70
N ALA A 783 -4.60 5.51 31.02
CA ALA A 783 -3.35 5.47 31.77
C ALA A 783 -3.58 5.46 33.28
N CYS A 784 -3.12 4.40 33.94
CA CYS A 784 -3.05 4.34 35.39
C CYS A 784 -1.74 4.99 35.87
N ASN A 785 -1.84 6.18 36.48
CA ASN A 785 -0.82 6.78 37.34
C ASN A 785 0.47 7.22 36.62
N ASP A 786 0.33 7.96 35.52
CA ASP A 786 1.41 8.59 34.76
C ASP A 786 1.63 10.08 35.11
N GLY A 787 0.76 10.65 35.95
CA GLY A 787 0.85 12.04 36.40
C GLY A 787 0.32 13.05 35.39
N ILE A 788 -0.49 12.61 34.42
CA ILE A 788 -1.15 13.43 33.40
C ILE A 788 -2.68 13.24 33.54
N ASP A 789 -3.42 14.33 33.39
CA ASP A 789 -4.89 14.33 33.39
C ASP A 789 -5.34 13.99 31.98
N ASN A 790 -5.40 12.69 31.65
CA ASN A 790 -5.65 12.23 30.28
C ASN A 790 -7.13 12.35 29.85
N ASP A 791 -8.06 12.51 30.80
CA ASP A 791 -9.50 12.72 30.59
C ASP A 791 -9.96 14.19 30.81
N HIS A 792 -9.02 15.08 31.18
CA HIS A 792 -9.23 16.52 31.36
C HIS A 792 -10.34 16.88 32.37
N ASP A 793 -10.55 16.04 33.39
CA ASP A 793 -11.55 16.26 34.45
C ASP A 793 -11.05 17.27 35.53
N GLY A 794 -9.80 17.71 35.42
CA GLY A 794 -9.13 18.61 36.35
C GLY A 794 -8.36 17.89 37.47
N MET A 795 -8.24 16.56 37.42
CA MET A 795 -7.51 15.74 38.37
C MET A 795 -6.45 14.86 37.66
N LEU A 796 -5.24 14.79 38.24
CA LEU A 796 -4.17 13.92 37.75
C LEU A 796 -4.39 12.50 38.31
N ASP A 797 -4.46 11.49 37.44
CA ASP A 797 -4.58 10.05 37.76
C ASP A 797 -5.91 9.60 38.41
N ALA A 798 -5.99 8.32 38.84
CA ALA A 798 -7.14 7.53 39.34
C ALA A 798 -7.91 8.07 40.58
N GLY A 799 -8.04 9.39 40.71
CA GLY A 799 -8.88 10.10 41.66
C GLY A 799 -10.36 10.09 41.30
N ASN A 800 -10.74 9.70 40.07
CA ASN A 800 -12.08 9.90 39.51
C ASN A 800 -13.14 8.87 39.94
N ASP A 801 -12.80 7.68 40.47
CA ASP A 801 -13.87 6.73 40.81
C ASP A 801 -13.61 5.82 42.03
N ALA A 802 -14.56 5.84 42.97
CA ALA A 802 -14.51 4.98 44.16
C ALA A 802 -14.66 3.49 43.80
N GLU A 803 -15.23 3.16 42.64
CA GLU A 803 -15.36 1.80 42.11
C GLU A 803 -14.10 1.35 41.33
N ARG A 804 -13.44 2.27 40.59
CA ARG A 804 -12.23 1.98 39.79
C ARG A 804 -10.93 1.89 40.60
N ARG A 805 -10.92 2.33 41.87
CA ARG A 805 -9.81 2.09 42.83
C ARG A 805 -9.47 0.61 43.03
N THR A 806 -10.36 -0.30 42.65
CA THR A 806 -10.19 -1.74 42.85
C THR A 806 -9.25 -2.36 41.81
N GLN A 807 -9.26 -1.88 40.56
CA GLN A 807 -8.41 -2.41 39.47
C GLN A 807 -6.93 -2.01 39.62
N CYS A 808 -6.63 -0.84 40.20
CA CYS A 808 -5.24 -0.42 40.48
C CYS A 808 -4.59 -1.09 41.71
N ARG A 809 -5.35 -1.85 42.51
CA ARG A 809 -4.85 -2.47 43.76
C ARG A 809 -4.38 -3.92 43.60
N GLU A 810 -4.55 -4.53 42.43
CA GLU A 810 -4.32 -5.97 42.24
C GLU A 810 -2.88 -6.37 41.85
N THR A 811 -1.88 -5.50 42.00
CA THR A 811 -0.47 -5.84 41.73
C THR A 811 0.35 -6.23 42.98
N ALA A 812 -0.27 -6.47 44.13
CA ALA A 812 0.40 -6.97 45.33
C ALA A 812 -0.30 -8.22 45.91
N ASP A 813 -0.31 -9.33 45.16
CA ASP A 813 -1.08 -10.52 45.53
C ASP A 813 -0.27 -11.49 46.43
N CYS A 814 -0.54 -11.46 47.74
CA CYS A 814 -0.19 -12.51 48.71
C CYS A 814 -1.48 -13.19 49.18
N ARG A 815 -1.72 -14.43 48.77
CA ARG A 815 -2.98 -15.14 49.09
C ARG A 815 -3.20 -15.31 50.59
N GLY A 816 -4.46 -15.19 51.02
CA GLY A 816 -4.92 -15.63 52.35
C GLY A 816 -4.73 -14.63 53.50
N GLY A 817 -4.64 -13.33 53.22
CA GLY A 817 -4.52 -12.28 54.24
C GLY A 817 -3.08 -12.01 54.71
N TYR A 818 -2.09 -12.40 53.90
CA TYR A 818 -0.66 -12.16 54.13
C TYR A 818 -0.25 -10.82 53.49
N ILE A 819 0.79 -10.17 54.03
CA ILE A 819 1.29 -8.86 53.60
C ILE A 819 2.74 -9.03 53.11
N CYS A 820 3.05 -8.42 51.96
CA CYS A 820 4.38 -8.49 51.37
C CYS A 820 5.36 -7.57 52.14
N ARG A 821 6.48 -8.10 52.65
CA ARG A 821 7.49 -7.36 53.43
C ARG A 821 8.93 -7.63 52.96
N PRO A 822 9.84 -6.64 53.05
CA PRO A 822 11.24 -6.80 52.65
C PRO A 822 12.02 -7.66 53.66
N GLN A 823 12.97 -8.46 53.17
CA GLN A 823 13.80 -9.30 54.05
C GLN A 823 14.72 -8.47 54.95
N SER A 824 14.75 -8.78 56.24
CA SER A 824 15.45 -8.02 57.29
C SER A 824 16.99 -7.97 57.15
N TYR A 825 17.58 -8.88 56.36
CA TYR A 825 19.03 -8.95 56.11
C TYR A 825 19.32 -9.20 54.62
N PRO A 826 19.60 -8.18 53.81
CA PRO A 826 19.99 -8.36 52.41
C PRO A 826 21.43 -8.90 52.30
N PRO A 827 21.73 -9.79 51.32
CA PRO A 827 23.12 -10.09 50.97
C PRO A 827 23.80 -8.85 50.33
N PRO A 828 25.12 -8.66 50.47
CA PRO A 828 25.77 -7.45 49.99
C PRO A 828 25.77 -7.40 48.46
N GLY A 829 25.07 -6.42 47.87
CA GLY A 829 25.20 -6.05 46.46
C GLY A 829 24.01 -6.31 45.53
N GLY A 830 22.82 -6.68 46.02
CA GLY A 830 21.62 -6.90 45.18
C GLY A 830 20.33 -6.31 45.77
N ARG A 831 19.33 -6.07 44.91
CA ARG A 831 17.97 -5.55 45.28
C ARG A 831 17.36 -6.41 46.40
N VAL A 832 16.67 -5.77 47.35
CA VAL A 832 16.04 -6.44 48.50
C VAL A 832 14.79 -7.22 48.03
N PRO A 833 14.76 -8.55 48.13
CA PRO A 833 13.58 -9.33 47.76
C PRO A 833 12.45 -9.17 48.80
N PHE A 834 11.20 -9.16 48.33
CA PHE A 834 9.99 -9.08 49.16
C PHE A 834 9.26 -10.44 49.22
N TYR A 835 8.74 -10.80 50.40
CA TYR A 835 8.06 -12.07 50.67
C TYR A 835 6.71 -11.89 51.35
N CYS A 836 5.78 -12.81 51.14
CA CYS A 836 4.46 -12.83 51.77
C CYS A 836 4.54 -13.31 53.24
N CYS A 837 4.11 -12.49 54.20
CA CYS A 837 4.16 -12.81 55.63
C CYS A 837 2.81 -12.58 56.35
N PRO A 838 2.47 -13.33 57.41
CA PRO A 838 1.27 -13.06 58.21
C PRO A 838 1.29 -11.64 58.81
N PRO A 839 0.13 -10.97 58.99
CA PRO A 839 0.08 -9.57 59.44
C PRO A 839 0.77 -9.31 60.80
N ASP A 840 0.81 -10.32 61.65
CA ASP A 840 1.25 -10.32 63.04
C ASP A 840 2.72 -10.74 63.26
N TRP A 841 3.43 -11.11 62.19
CA TRP A 841 4.85 -11.48 62.27
C TRP A 841 5.76 -10.29 61.95
N THR A 842 6.79 -10.10 62.78
CA THR A 842 7.80 -9.05 62.59
C THR A 842 9.05 -9.51 61.85
N ASP A 843 9.24 -10.82 61.60
CA ASP A 843 10.39 -11.36 60.84
C ASP A 843 10.01 -12.70 60.17
N CYS A 844 10.40 -12.90 58.90
CA CYS A 844 9.91 -14.01 58.06
C CYS A 844 10.99 -15.10 57.89
N GLY A 845 10.69 -16.36 58.28
CA GLY A 845 11.54 -17.53 58.02
C GLY A 845 11.41 -18.07 56.59
N PRO A 846 12.29 -18.99 56.12
CA PRO A 846 12.41 -19.35 54.70
C PRO A 846 11.48 -20.51 54.28
N PRO A 847 11.10 -20.65 52.99
CA PRO A 847 10.24 -19.78 52.20
C PRO A 847 8.99 -20.54 51.67
N ASP A 848 7.83 -19.86 51.57
CA ASP A 848 6.73 -20.22 50.67
C ASP A 848 6.45 -19.02 49.74
N ALA A 849 7.19 -18.94 48.64
CA ALA A 849 7.06 -18.04 47.48
C ALA A 849 7.46 -16.53 47.60
N PRO A 850 8.19 -15.99 46.59
CA PRO A 850 8.45 -14.55 46.43
C PRO A 850 7.23 -13.80 45.86
N CYS A 851 7.09 -12.50 46.18
CA CYS A 851 6.06 -11.65 45.56
C CYS A 851 6.49 -11.27 44.13
N GLY A 852 5.81 -11.78 43.11
CA GLY A 852 5.86 -11.24 41.74
C GLY A 852 6.03 -12.25 40.60
N LEU A 853 5.11 -12.12 39.64
CA LEU A 853 5.11 -12.59 38.24
C LEU A 853 5.03 -14.10 37.99
N ARG A 854 3.80 -14.60 37.77
CA ARG A 854 3.55 -15.71 36.85
C ARG A 854 2.75 -15.21 35.64
N PRO A 855 3.22 -15.45 34.41
CA PRO A 855 2.41 -15.30 33.21
C PRO A 855 1.68 -16.62 32.97
N GLU A 856 0.52 -16.82 33.59
CA GLU A 856 -0.37 -17.93 33.23
C GLU A 856 -1.82 -17.43 33.21
N ASN A 857 -2.42 -17.48 32.02
CA ASN A 857 -3.85 -17.49 31.70
C ASN A 857 -4.75 -16.60 32.57
N ARG A 858 -5.06 -15.40 32.05
CA ARG A 858 -6.21 -14.62 32.51
C ARG A 858 -7.26 -14.55 31.39
N THR A 859 -8.15 -15.54 31.38
CA THR A 859 -9.53 -15.34 30.91
C THR A 859 -10.37 -14.97 32.12
N GLU A 860 -11.09 -13.84 32.00
CA GLU A 860 -12.19 -13.34 32.84
C GLU A 860 -11.86 -12.74 34.22
N ARG A 861 -11.94 -11.41 34.30
CA ARG A 861 -13.11 -10.67 34.84
C ARG A 861 -12.78 -9.18 34.88
N GLU A 862 -12.86 -8.54 33.72
CA GLU A 862 -13.15 -7.11 33.64
C GLU A 862 -14.63 -6.94 34.04
N GLY A 863 -14.94 -5.91 34.85
CA GLY A 863 -16.31 -5.41 34.84
C GLY A 863 -16.59 -4.86 33.43
N PRO A 864 -17.83 -4.95 32.92
CA PRO A 864 -18.11 -4.40 31.60
C PRO A 864 -17.74 -2.90 31.62
N GLN A 865 -16.82 -2.49 30.74
CA GLN A 865 -16.71 -1.09 30.36
C GLN A 865 -18.11 -0.63 29.92
N PRO A 866 -18.52 0.62 30.23
CA PRO A 866 -19.71 1.16 29.59
C PRO A 866 -19.53 1.02 28.08
N THR A 867 -20.56 0.50 27.42
CA THR A 867 -20.54 0.38 25.96
C THR A 867 -20.60 1.78 25.37
N ARG A 868 -20.16 2.00 24.12
CA ARG A 868 -20.17 3.35 23.51
C ARG A 868 -21.53 4.02 23.65
N CYS A 869 -22.59 3.25 23.37
CA CYS A 869 -23.99 3.61 23.58
C CYS A 869 -24.47 3.78 25.06
N ALA A 870 -23.55 3.89 26.03
CA ALA A 870 -23.84 4.07 27.44
C ALA A 870 -22.71 4.80 28.22
N ASP A 871 -21.77 5.45 27.53
CA ASP A 871 -20.62 6.14 28.14
C ASP A 871 -20.83 7.66 28.33
N GLY A 872 -21.89 8.23 27.74
CA GLY A 872 -22.28 9.64 27.83
C GLY A 872 -21.51 10.57 26.90
N ILE A 873 -20.77 10.01 25.94
CA ILE A 873 -20.01 10.71 24.89
C ILE A 873 -20.83 10.63 23.59
N ASP A 874 -20.60 11.58 22.69
CA ASP A 874 -21.08 11.57 21.31
C ASP A 874 -19.92 11.04 20.44
N ASN A 875 -19.81 9.72 20.36
CA ASN A 875 -18.64 9.02 19.84
C ASN A 875 -18.49 9.18 18.32
N ASP A 876 -19.59 9.33 17.58
CA ASP A 876 -19.60 9.53 16.13
C ASP A 876 -19.85 10.99 15.70
N GLN A 877 -20.14 11.88 16.65
CA GLN A 877 -20.34 13.33 16.56
C GLN A 877 -21.65 13.79 15.89
N ASP A 878 -22.67 12.94 15.81
CA ASP A 878 -23.94 13.27 15.17
C ASP A 878 -24.78 14.31 15.95
N GLY A 879 -24.37 14.60 17.19
CA GLY A 879 -25.02 15.54 18.10
C GLY A 879 -25.96 14.86 19.10
N GLN A 880 -26.01 13.53 19.11
CA GLN A 880 -26.75 12.68 20.04
C GLN A 880 -25.76 11.90 20.92
N ILE A 881 -26.24 11.30 22.01
CA ILE A 881 -25.40 10.55 22.95
C ILE A 881 -26.13 9.29 23.41
N ASP A 882 -25.41 8.20 23.58
CA ASP A 882 -25.91 6.96 24.18
C ASP A 882 -27.26 6.47 23.59
N ALA A 883 -28.22 6.10 24.44
CA ALA A 883 -29.55 5.66 24.05
C ALA A 883 -30.47 6.79 23.52
N ASP A 884 -30.00 8.04 23.53
CA ASP A 884 -30.67 9.14 22.82
C ASP A 884 -30.12 9.28 21.38
N ASP A 885 -29.08 8.51 21.00
CA ASP A 885 -28.56 8.36 19.65
C ASP A 885 -29.32 7.26 18.89
N ASP A 886 -29.74 7.59 17.66
CA ASP A 886 -30.49 6.69 16.78
C ASP A 886 -29.61 5.53 16.23
N GLY A 887 -28.28 5.69 16.23
CA GLY A 887 -27.30 4.64 15.97
C GLY A 887 -27.19 3.62 17.11
N CYS A 888 -27.71 3.93 18.30
CA CYS A 888 -27.61 3.06 19.46
C CYS A 888 -28.86 2.18 19.65
N MET A 889 -28.77 0.90 19.26
CA MET A 889 -29.86 -0.06 19.48
C MET A 889 -30.11 -0.38 20.97
N GLY A 890 -29.19 0.01 21.86
CA GLY A 890 -29.39 0.06 23.30
C GLY A 890 -28.09 0.19 24.11
N ARG A 891 -28.22 0.39 25.42
CA ARG A 891 -27.10 0.61 26.37
C ARG A 891 -26.10 -0.54 26.55
N THR A 892 -26.25 -1.63 25.79
CA THR A 892 -25.32 -2.76 25.80
C THR A 892 -24.66 -2.95 24.44
N ASP A 893 -24.94 -2.04 23.51
CA ASP A 893 -24.37 -2.03 22.17
C ASP A 893 -22.96 -1.45 22.20
N LEU A 894 -22.00 -2.28 21.78
CA LEU A 894 -20.57 -2.03 21.93
C LEU A 894 -19.98 -1.22 20.77
N ASP A 895 -20.62 -1.23 19.60
CA ASP A 895 -19.97 -0.81 18.37
C ASP A 895 -20.76 0.22 17.54
N ASP A 896 -22.08 0.36 17.69
CA ASP A 896 -22.87 1.11 16.69
C ASP A 896 -22.75 2.64 16.72
N GLU A 897 -22.11 3.20 17.74
CA GLU A 897 -21.72 4.63 17.82
C GLU A 897 -20.27 4.90 17.37
N ALA A 898 -19.61 3.94 16.71
CA ALA A 898 -18.26 4.16 16.15
C ALA A 898 -18.34 4.94 14.82
N ASP A 899 -17.39 5.82 14.50
CA ASP A 899 -17.41 6.54 13.20
C ASP A 899 -17.22 5.63 11.97
N CYS A 900 -16.78 4.38 12.17
CA CYS A 900 -16.53 3.39 11.12
C CYS A 900 -16.48 1.96 11.69
N LYS A 901 -16.30 0.93 10.85
CA LYS A 901 -16.26 -0.48 11.27
C LYS A 901 -14.87 -0.93 11.72
N GLN A 902 -13.82 -0.71 10.91
CA GLN A 902 -12.44 -1.15 11.19
C GLN A 902 -11.36 -0.18 10.68
N GLY A 903 -11.60 0.59 9.62
CA GLY A 903 -10.63 1.57 9.09
C GLY A 903 -11.24 2.91 8.65
N SER A 904 -10.56 4.00 8.98
CA SER A 904 -10.97 5.36 8.61
C SER A 904 -10.45 5.84 7.24
N PHE A 905 -9.46 5.17 6.66
CA PHE A 905 -8.71 5.63 5.48
C PHE A 905 -8.05 7.02 5.63
N TYR A 906 -7.97 7.56 6.86
CA TYR A 906 -7.39 8.88 7.17
C TYR A 906 -7.95 10.04 6.32
N THR A 907 -9.21 9.92 5.89
CA THR A 907 -9.91 10.96 5.10
C THR A 907 -11.05 11.54 5.92
N THR A 908 -11.49 12.75 5.57
CA THR A 908 -12.79 13.24 6.04
C THR A 908 -13.89 12.34 5.49
N HIS A 909 -14.67 11.73 6.39
CA HIS A 909 -15.79 10.85 6.04
C HIS A 909 -16.99 11.66 5.52
N ILE A 910 -17.78 11.02 4.66
CA ILE A 910 -18.95 11.66 4.04
C ILE A 910 -20.28 11.22 4.65
N ALA A 911 -20.27 10.09 5.36
CA ALA A 911 -21.38 9.59 6.13
C ALA A 911 -20.87 9.10 7.50
N ARG A 912 -21.73 9.22 8.51
CA ARG A 912 -21.56 8.58 9.82
C ARG A 912 -22.01 7.13 9.74
N ARG A 913 -21.71 6.34 10.77
CA ARG A 913 -22.01 4.90 10.77
C ARG A 913 -23.50 4.59 10.75
N ASP A 914 -24.33 5.49 11.25
CA ASP A 914 -25.79 5.43 11.19
C ASP A 914 -26.39 5.81 9.82
N GLY A 915 -25.54 6.19 8.86
CA GLY A 915 -25.92 6.57 7.49
C GLY A 915 -26.22 8.06 7.30
N GLN A 916 -26.19 8.87 8.37
CA GLN A 916 -26.43 10.31 8.27
C GLN A 916 -25.32 11.01 7.49
N PRO A 917 -25.65 12.05 6.69
CA PRO A 917 -24.65 12.84 5.99
C PRO A 917 -23.67 13.56 6.95
N GLY A 918 -22.41 13.65 6.55
CA GLY A 918 -21.32 14.21 7.37
C GLY A 918 -20.41 13.10 7.90
N GLY A 919 -19.44 13.41 8.74
CA GLY A 919 -18.53 12.38 9.25
C GLY A 919 -17.29 12.96 9.89
N ALA A 920 -16.53 12.10 10.54
CA ALA A 920 -15.34 12.51 11.28
C ALA A 920 -14.22 13.00 10.35
N ASP A 921 -13.56 14.11 10.73
CA ASP A 921 -12.47 14.72 9.96
C ASP A 921 -11.10 14.13 10.30
N TRP A 922 -10.87 12.87 9.91
CA TRP A 922 -9.60 12.17 10.16
C TRP A 922 -8.42 12.82 9.44
N GLU A 923 -8.64 13.39 8.26
CA GLU A 923 -7.60 14.17 7.54
C GLU A 923 -7.20 15.39 8.38
N GLY A 924 -8.19 16.15 8.87
CA GLY A 924 -7.95 17.27 9.76
C GLY A 924 -7.25 16.88 11.06
N ALA A 925 -7.63 15.76 11.66
CA ALA A 925 -7.01 15.21 12.87
C ALA A 925 -5.51 14.93 12.67
N LEU A 926 -5.15 14.29 11.56
CA LEU A 926 -3.76 14.02 11.19
C LEU A 926 -2.97 15.30 11.00
N LEU A 927 -3.57 16.33 10.37
CA LEU A 927 -2.91 17.64 10.20
C LEU A 927 -2.69 18.37 11.52
N ASP A 928 -3.69 18.37 12.41
CA ASP A 928 -3.54 18.96 13.75
C ASP A 928 -2.49 18.19 14.57
N MET A 929 -2.35 16.88 14.35
CA MET A 929 -1.32 16.06 14.99
C MET A 929 0.08 16.47 14.52
N LEU A 930 0.29 16.75 13.24
CA LEU A 930 1.59 17.23 12.75
C LEU A 930 2.00 18.53 13.44
N ASP A 931 1.06 19.48 13.57
CA ASP A 931 1.28 20.75 14.29
C ASP A 931 1.56 20.49 15.79
N HIS A 932 0.85 19.53 16.40
CA HIS A 932 1.07 19.12 17.78
C HIS A 932 2.49 18.53 17.97
N ILE A 933 2.95 17.67 17.05
CA ILE A 933 4.28 17.06 17.11
C ILE A 933 5.38 18.12 17.01
N ASP A 934 5.26 19.08 16.10
CA ASP A 934 6.24 20.17 15.98
C ASP A 934 6.31 21.05 17.23
N ALA A 935 5.19 21.23 17.93
CA ALA A 935 5.12 22.04 19.13
C ALA A 935 5.72 21.34 20.37
N HIS A 936 5.63 20.02 20.47
CA HIS A 936 5.98 19.26 21.68
C HIS A 936 7.28 18.44 21.55
N TYR A 937 7.74 18.17 20.33
CA TYR A 937 8.93 17.37 20.07
C TYR A 937 10.00 18.17 19.31
N ARG A 938 11.26 17.73 19.41
CA ARG A 938 12.39 18.40 18.74
C ARG A 938 12.47 17.96 17.28
N THR A 939 11.56 18.48 16.46
CA THR A 939 11.55 18.26 15.00
C THR A 939 12.52 19.21 14.29
N LEU A 940 13.08 18.79 13.16
CA LEU A 940 13.87 19.66 12.27
C LEU A 940 12.95 20.69 11.59
N PRO A 941 13.32 21.98 11.59
CA PRO A 941 12.56 23.00 10.87
C PRO A 941 12.80 22.87 9.36
N PRO A 942 11.85 23.32 8.51
CA PRO A 942 12.07 23.34 7.08
C PRO A 942 13.22 24.26 6.67
N GLU A 943 13.93 23.88 5.61
CA GLU A 943 15.07 24.66 5.11
C GLU A 943 15.24 24.57 3.58
N MET A 944 15.95 25.54 3.02
CA MET A 944 16.42 25.52 1.63
C MET A 944 17.88 25.05 1.61
N VAL A 945 18.16 24.02 0.82
CA VAL A 945 19.49 23.42 0.68
C VAL A 945 19.89 23.38 -0.79
N SER A 946 21.10 23.83 -1.09
CA SER A 946 21.72 23.59 -2.39
C SER A 946 22.16 22.13 -2.50
N VAL A 947 21.48 21.35 -3.33
CA VAL A 947 21.80 19.94 -3.58
C VAL A 947 22.15 19.72 -5.05
N PRO A 948 23.00 18.73 -5.39
CA PRO A 948 23.10 18.28 -6.77
C PRO A 948 21.74 17.76 -7.23
N ARG A 949 21.34 18.08 -8.46
CA ARG A 949 20.08 17.62 -9.06
C ARG A 949 19.85 16.11 -8.94
#